data_AF-A0A395HZR3-F1
#
_entry.id   AF-A0A395HZR3-F1
#
_cell.length_a   1.000
_cell.length_b   1.000
_cell.length_c   1.000
_cell.angle_alpha   90.00
_cell.angle_beta   90.00
_cell.angle_gamma   90.00
#
_symmetry.space_group_name_H-M   'P 1'
#
loop_
_entity.id
_entity.type
_entity.pdbx_description
1 polymer ?
#
loop_
_entity_poly.entity_id
_entity_poly.type
_entity_poly.pdbx_seq_one_letter_code
_entity_poly.pdbx_strand_id
1 'polypeptide(L)'
;MRCIRRQLSAGHATNDEARGNWLPPTLRRPYLLTLSTLLLLMAVAVEVLRQYSNLHNGVAQFKNQENLSPREWRAWTDTPTIVGLVAVVLWEVFAQDVLRLEPYFQLAGSSEVPASVLFINYSFDAGILAPIRAARNRHWIVLCVSAMSMAIHLAVPSLLSGLLTLASTDIVETKALHTWPHLVGMEIQENWFSIEAAHRNFSQEPRGNPLGLKSNVKYALAPLSNVAYESDAYALMNLNQSVYWSDMTCVNATVAGTMPHAPNATATNEHRLSWDLSNITFPDIGSTSDCNIDIMLDSIFPLGDGKFQARHWAPVQSAPASFSQSAFRATKCISTGFLGVMVEVESRAGTILNSNAIAFACQPIFRQSIASVSFTRGVFDSASIVLNIPTVSKLSTKEFSVHGFQGLMSSDLTATELPLDQKFRVVVSGDTETLQLTQYQDTIGHLWNSEFVVAIDRLFDRQANAVRVDAKFSMSLLTIAVTPRTAVAVEVITILGSLLVLYLSFAYPRRPRLLHRDPSSIAAQCHLIARLIGPDTLNTLSHPNYHVAKTRELRKWTKGLWCRWTTGSVDQVIEISSIDGSPAKMCARPAVSARRDPMPHFLTLPWFVMECVLLVGAVTLFGLTYTWIQIHAIDSLSSTRFLVAAVFLVYGPTVLASIMRSLLNSLHRHLSVAEPWIQLRNGMVTSKKLSAPIYGPLSSLFLSMRRGPRPPVAVLTLSLICMLNLILVVVSGGLFEPQINTYLAASGLTTAYTESSFVGHTLDPGFRIYDRSIFPLTTNESNIPWVTSHLSFLPFTIDMVEDAVGVLYTTTRRGIGANLKCEAVSPANAIADYSTGTMNWTYAPVDNSTLECTLQLPLNVSEPQRTTIQWAWPDSSDCQRLNFFVSSSIPTKGNSITTAMYCTPHLTNPTYEIQVDPSSLIQEHTLIANESPLTTGSFFESLSTALGTFNQNLGTFIHNITTHPHPLPYYLSSFPNAQTTDFYQQHRQDDHKISTQDLAHAVQSIYQSTFLNYMTLHRDELFPPGPLVQIPGKTTYTLWGLMPSTTSILIIIVILSLDVLALVTVFLCYFGRYDAPRIPKAVGSLIPWVGGREGLRRLKDMDEQDNTKRQYHFWPRTDADDQTTCNLPIP
;
A
#
# COMPACT_ATOMS: atom_id res chain seq x y z
N MET A 1 -42.25 23.73 22.14
CA MET A 1 -43.26 23.54 21.07
C MET A 1 -44.51 22.91 21.67
N ARG A 2 -45.62 23.67 21.71
CA ARG A 2 -46.96 23.20 22.10
C ARG A 2 -47.57 22.49 20.89
N CYS A 3 -48.05 21.25 21.05
CA CYS A 3 -48.94 20.63 20.06
C CYS A 3 -50.33 20.43 20.66
N ILE A 4 -51.30 20.95 19.90
CA ILE A 4 -52.67 21.25 20.25
C ILE A 4 -53.53 19.98 20.22
N ARG A 5 -54.33 19.83 21.28
CA ARG A 5 -55.40 18.84 21.44
C ARG A 5 -56.60 19.29 20.60
N ARG A 6 -56.99 18.56 19.56
CA ARG A 6 -58.31 18.70 18.93
C ARG A 6 -59.21 17.57 19.45
N GLN A 7 -60.14 17.94 20.33
CA GLN A 7 -61.36 17.18 20.57
C GLN A 7 -62.27 17.36 19.35
N LEU A 8 -62.82 16.26 18.84
CA LEU A 8 -63.99 16.29 17.96
C LEU A 8 -65.06 15.38 18.56
N SER A 9 -66.26 15.95 18.57
CA SER A 9 -67.47 15.59 19.31
C SER A 9 -68.09 14.25 18.92
N ALA A 10 -68.80 13.70 19.89
CA ALA A 10 -69.63 12.51 19.83
C ALA A 10 -70.68 12.53 18.70
N GLY A 11 -70.86 11.36 18.08
CA GLY A 11 -72.06 10.97 17.34
C GLY A 11 -72.51 9.60 17.84
N HIS A 12 -73.77 9.50 18.27
CA HIS A 12 -74.44 8.26 18.64
C HIS A 12 -74.41 7.27 17.47
N ALA A 13 -73.85 6.08 17.70
CA ALA A 13 -74.03 4.91 16.87
C ALA A 13 -74.35 3.70 17.77
N THR A 14 -75.48 3.10 17.44
CA THR A 14 -76.15 1.88 17.89
C THR A 14 -75.25 0.73 18.41
N ASN A 15 -75.74 0.07 19.45
CA ASN A 15 -75.16 -1.06 20.21
C ASN A 15 -74.89 -2.35 19.40
N ASP A 16 -73.88 -2.34 18.52
CA ASP A 16 -73.26 -3.57 17.96
C ASP A 16 -71.71 -3.56 18.05
N GLU A 17 -71.11 -2.58 18.73
CA GLU A 17 -69.67 -2.54 19.02
C GLU A 17 -69.32 -3.38 20.26
N ALA A 18 -68.78 -4.61 20.08
CA ALA A 18 -67.74 -5.20 20.96
C ALA A 18 -67.38 -6.66 20.60
N ARG A 19 -66.87 -6.95 19.39
CA ARG A 19 -66.08 -8.19 19.14
C ARG A 19 -64.62 -7.83 18.85
N GLY A 20 -63.70 -8.47 19.60
CA GLY A 20 -62.32 -8.05 19.87
C GLY A 20 -61.42 -7.70 18.66
N ASN A 21 -60.70 -6.59 18.78
CA ASN A 21 -59.97 -5.97 17.65
C ASN A 21 -58.58 -5.42 18.02
N TRP A 22 -57.85 -6.02 18.98
CA TRP A 22 -56.50 -5.56 19.32
C TRP A 22 -55.40 -6.26 18.51
N LEU A 23 -54.49 -5.47 17.94
CA LEU A 23 -53.27 -5.91 17.25
C LEU A 23 -52.12 -4.95 17.63
N PRO A 24 -50.91 -5.45 17.95
CA PRO A 24 -49.79 -4.59 18.31
C PRO A 24 -49.42 -3.67 17.13
N PRO A 25 -48.91 -2.46 17.40
CA PRO A 25 -48.60 -1.48 16.36
C PRO A 25 -47.59 -2.01 15.33
N THR A 26 -46.70 -2.91 15.74
CA THR A 26 -45.67 -3.59 14.94
C THR A 26 -46.23 -4.53 13.87
N LEU A 27 -47.40 -5.12 14.10
CA LEU A 27 -48.09 -5.99 13.13
C LEU A 27 -49.13 -5.24 12.29
N ARG A 28 -49.33 -3.94 12.52
CA ARG A 28 -50.23 -3.12 11.70
C ARG A 28 -49.54 -2.73 10.40
N ARG A 29 -50.34 -2.56 9.34
CA ARG A 29 -49.89 -2.12 8.01
C ARG A 29 -48.88 -0.96 8.00
N PRO A 30 -49.09 0.17 8.71
CA PRO A 30 -48.15 1.29 8.63
C PRO A 30 -46.73 0.89 9.05
N TYR A 31 -46.58 0.16 10.15
CA TYR A 31 -45.26 -0.27 10.62
C TYR A 31 -44.60 -1.26 9.65
N LEU A 32 -45.35 -2.26 9.19
CA LEU A 32 -44.83 -3.27 8.25
C LEU A 32 -44.44 -2.63 6.91
N LEU A 33 -45.24 -1.70 6.39
CA LEU A 33 -44.89 -0.95 5.19
C LEU A 33 -43.62 -0.12 5.41
N THR A 34 -43.49 0.59 6.54
CA THR A 34 -42.27 1.36 6.83
C THR A 34 -41.02 0.49 6.94
N LEU A 35 -41.13 -0.71 7.55
CA LEU A 35 -40.02 -1.65 7.66
C LEU A 35 -39.66 -2.25 6.29
N SER A 36 -40.65 -2.63 5.48
CA SER A 36 -40.43 -3.13 4.11
C SER A 36 -39.80 -2.06 3.23
N THR A 37 -40.26 -0.80 3.30
CA THR A 37 -39.66 0.31 2.56
C THR A 37 -38.24 0.59 3.02
N LEU A 38 -37.96 0.51 4.33
CA LEU A 38 -36.60 0.72 4.86
C LEU A 38 -35.63 -0.35 4.32
N LEU A 39 -36.01 -1.63 4.37
CA LEU A 39 -35.18 -2.73 3.86
C LEU A 39 -34.95 -2.59 2.33
N LEU A 40 -35.97 -2.19 1.59
CA LEU A 40 -35.86 -1.95 0.14
C LEU A 40 -34.96 -0.74 -0.17
N LEU A 41 -35.09 0.36 0.58
CA LEU A 41 -34.22 1.53 0.44
C LEU A 41 -32.75 1.19 0.73
N MET A 42 -32.48 0.33 1.72
CA MET A 42 -31.11 -0.16 1.95
C MET A 42 -30.57 -0.95 0.78
N ALA A 43 -31.36 -1.87 0.20
CA ALA A 43 -30.95 -2.63 -0.99
C ALA A 43 -30.62 -1.70 -2.18
N VAL A 44 -31.49 -0.72 -2.43
CA VAL A 44 -31.29 0.29 -3.50
C VAL A 44 -30.05 1.14 -3.23
N ALA A 45 -29.83 1.57 -1.98
CA ALA A 45 -28.64 2.36 -1.63
C ALA A 45 -27.35 1.57 -1.87
N VAL A 46 -27.30 0.29 -1.47
CA VAL A 46 -26.12 -0.57 -1.70
C VAL A 46 -25.87 -0.77 -3.21
N GLU A 47 -26.92 -1.00 -4.00
CA GLU A 47 -26.79 -1.13 -5.46
C GLU A 47 -26.27 0.16 -6.11
N VAL A 48 -26.81 1.31 -5.70
CA VAL A 48 -26.36 2.63 -6.19
C VAL A 48 -24.90 2.86 -5.84
N LEU A 49 -24.48 2.57 -4.59
CA LEU A 49 -23.07 2.67 -4.19
C LEU A 49 -22.18 1.74 -5.03
N ARG A 50 -22.63 0.52 -5.29
CA ARG A 50 -21.90 -0.47 -6.10
C ARG A 50 -21.74 0.00 -7.54
N GLN A 51 -22.81 0.47 -8.17
CA GLN A 51 -22.76 1.01 -9.54
C GLN A 51 -21.89 2.26 -9.62
N TYR A 52 -22.03 3.16 -8.63
CA TYR A 52 -21.21 4.36 -8.55
C TYR A 52 -19.72 4.03 -8.43
N SER A 53 -19.37 3.09 -7.54
CA SER A 53 -18.00 2.60 -7.35
C SER A 53 -17.44 1.95 -8.62
N ASN A 54 -18.24 1.20 -9.37
CA ASN A 54 -17.80 0.57 -10.62
C ASN A 54 -17.61 1.59 -11.76
N LEU A 55 -18.41 2.66 -11.78
CA LEU A 55 -18.36 3.67 -12.83
C LEU A 55 -17.23 4.70 -12.62
N HIS A 56 -16.93 5.05 -11.37
CA HIS A 56 -15.93 6.06 -11.00
C HIS A 56 -14.63 5.47 -10.44
N ASN A 57 -14.42 4.15 -10.57
CA ASN A 57 -13.25 3.42 -10.02
C ASN A 57 -13.05 3.67 -8.51
N GLY A 58 -14.14 3.64 -7.74
CA GLY A 58 -14.17 3.92 -6.31
C GLY A 58 -15.19 5.00 -5.93
N VAL A 59 -15.54 5.05 -4.65
CA VAL A 59 -16.47 6.03 -4.06
C VAL A 59 -15.74 7.32 -3.71
N ALA A 60 -14.52 7.21 -3.19
CA ALA A 60 -13.64 8.32 -2.84
C ALA A 60 -12.21 7.97 -3.26
N GLN A 61 -11.47 8.97 -3.75
CA GLN A 61 -10.10 8.83 -4.27
C GLN A 61 -9.15 9.71 -3.45
N PHE A 62 -8.02 9.16 -3.03
CA PHE A 62 -6.99 9.85 -2.25
C PHE A 62 -5.67 9.82 -3.00
N LYS A 63 -5.05 11.01 -3.16
CA LYS A 63 -3.77 11.19 -3.88
C LYS A 63 -2.59 10.53 -3.17
N ASN A 64 -2.46 10.78 -1.87
CA ASN A 64 -1.37 10.26 -1.04
C ASN A 64 -1.90 9.36 0.06
N GLN A 65 -1.11 8.36 0.45
CA GLN A 65 -1.44 7.42 1.52
C GLN A 65 -1.60 8.13 2.87
N GLU A 66 -0.86 9.22 3.10
CA GLU A 66 -0.88 10.04 4.32
C GLU A 66 -2.14 10.90 4.46
N ASN A 67 -2.86 11.15 3.36
CA ASN A 67 -4.05 11.99 3.39
C ASN A 67 -5.27 11.26 3.95
N LEU A 68 -5.24 9.92 4.08
CA LEU A 68 -6.34 9.14 4.64
C LEU A 68 -6.22 9.10 6.17
N SER A 69 -6.92 9.99 6.87
CA SER A 69 -6.97 9.94 8.34
C SER A 69 -7.72 8.69 8.83
N PRO A 70 -7.28 8.02 9.93
CA PRO A 70 -8.00 6.90 10.52
C PRO A 70 -9.47 7.23 10.86
N ARG A 71 -9.75 8.50 11.18
CA ARG A 71 -11.11 8.98 11.48
C ARG A 71 -12.02 9.00 10.25
N GLU A 72 -11.47 9.38 9.10
CA GLU A 72 -12.20 9.43 7.83
C GLU A 72 -12.50 8.04 7.33
N TRP A 73 -11.52 7.13 7.41
CA TRP A 73 -11.73 5.71 7.13
C TRP A 73 -12.88 5.13 7.97
N ARG A 74 -12.84 5.36 9.29
CA ARG A 74 -13.88 4.85 10.20
C ARG A 74 -15.25 5.43 9.90
N ALA A 75 -15.34 6.71 9.53
CA ALA A 75 -16.61 7.32 9.15
C ALA A 75 -17.25 6.62 7.94
N TRP A 76 -16.45 6.24 6.94
CA TRP A 76 -16.92 5.50 5.78
C TRP A 76 -17.34 4.07 6.14
N THR A 77 -16.54 3.32 6.90
CA THR A 77 -16.84 1.90 7.23
C THR A 77 -17.98 1.72 8.22
N ASP A 78 -18.11 2.61 9.21
CA ASP A 78 -19.10 2.44 10.28
C ASP A 78 -20.51 2.90 9.84
N THR A 79 -20.62 3.82 8.89
CA THR A 79 -21.92 4.37 8.46
C THR A 79 -22.89 3.29 7.94
N PRO A 80 -22.50 2.39 7.02
CA PRO A 80 -23.38 1.31 6.56
C PRO A 80 -23.83 0.38 7.70
N THR A 81 -22.94 0.05 8.64
CA THR A 81 -23.28 -0.85 9.77
C THR A 81 -24.27 -0.20 10.72
N ILE A 82 -24.11 1.09 11.03
CA ILE A 82 -25.04 1.85 11.88
C ILE A 82 -26.45 1.86 11.26
N VAL A 83 -26.56 2.14 9.96
CA VAL A 83 -27.85 2.11 9.24
C VAL A 83 -28.45 0.70 9.26
N GLY A 84 -27.63 -0.32 9.03
CA GLY A 84 -28.05 -1.73 9.14
C GLY A 84 -28.58 -2.09 10.53
N LEU A 85 -27.93 -1.63 11.60
CA LEU A 85 -28.36 -1.89 12.98
C LEU A 85 -29.71 -1.26 13.31
N VAL A 86 -30.04 -0.09 12.76
CA VAL A 86 -31.39 0.50 12.90
C VAL A 86 -32.44 -0.45 12.32
N ALA A 87 -32.19 -1.01 11.15
CA ALA A 87 -33.08 -2.00 10.54
C ALA A 87 -33.15 -3.30 11.35
N VAL A 88 -32.03 -3.79 11.89
CA VAL A 88 -32.00 -4.97 12.77
C VAL A 88 -32.84 -4.77 14.03
N VAL A 89 -32.73 -3.59 14.66
CA VAL A 89 -33.51 -3.26 15.86
C VAL A 89 -35.01 -3.22 15.56
N LEU A 90 -35.42 -2.58 14.47
CA LEU A 90 -36.82 -2.55 14.06
C LEU A 90 -37.34 -3.95 13.69
N TRP A 91 -36.53 -4.74 13.00
CA TRP A 91 -36.84 -6.13 12.69
C TRP A 91 -37.03 -6.96 13.95
N GLU A 92 -36.15 -6.83 14.94
CA GLU A 92 -36.18 -7.58 16.19
C GLU A 92 -37.49 -7.35 16.96
N VAL A 93 -37.94 -6.10 17.07
CA VAL A 93 -39.20 -5.75 17.73
C VAL A 93 -40.39 -6.40 17.02
N PHE A 94 -40.43 -6.34 15.69
CA PHE A 94 -41.45 -6.99 14.88
C PHE A 94 -41.43 -8.52 15.01
N ALA A 95 -40.25 -9.13 14.83
CA ALA A 95 -40.08 -10.58 14.87
C ALA A 95 -40.49 -11.13 16.25
N GLN A 96 -40.15 -10.43 17.33
CA GLN A 96 -40.56 -10.83 18.67
C GLN A 96 -42.09 -10.87 18.84
N ASP A 97 -42.81 -9.88 18.32
CA ASP A 97 -44.28 -9.86 18.38
C ASP A 97 -44.90 -10.97 17.53
N VAL A 98 -44.35 -11.27 16.35
CA VAL A 98 -44.78 -12.43 15.54
C VAL A 98 -44.63 -13.73 16.32
N LEU A 99 -43.44 -13.98 16.88
CA LEU A 99 -43.12 -15.22 17.58
C LEU A 99 -43.93 -15.39 18.87
N ARG A 100 -44.21 -14.28 19.57
CA ARG A 100 -45.02 -14.24 20.79
C ARG A 100 -46.50 -14.49 20.50
N LEU A 101 -47.03 -13.92 19.41
CA LEU A 101 -48.47 -13.91 19.16
C LEU A 101 -49.00 -15.09 18.34
N GLU A 102 -48.14 -15.86 17.68
CA GLU A 102 -48.56 -17.00 16.84
C GLU A 102 -49.55 -17.96 17.54
N PRO A 103 -49.35 -18.39 18.80
CA PRO A 103 -50.28 -19.31 19.46
C PRO A 103 -51.71 -18.73 19.58
N TYR A 104 -51.84 -17.41 19.77
CA TYR A 104 -53.15 -16.75 19.85
C TYR A 104 -53.84 -16.66 18.50
N PHE A 105 -53.07 -16.46 17.41
CA PHE A 105 -53.63 -16.48 16.05
C PHE A 105 -54.12 -17.88 15.65
N GLN A 106 -53.44 -18.92 16.11
CA GLN A 106 -53.88 -20.31 15.89
C GLN A 106 -55.18 -20.59 16.67
N LEU A 107 -55.26 -20.19 17.94
CA LEU A 107 -56.48 -20.35 18.77
C LEU A 107 -57.68 -19.52 18.26
N ALA A 108 -57.43 -18.40 17.59
CA ALA A 108 -58.49 -17.55 17.00
C ALA A 108 -59.17 -18.18 15.78
N GLY A 109 -58.59 -19.23 15.19
CA GLY A 109 -59.20 -19.94 14.07
C GLY A 109 -60.48 -20.68 14.47
N SER A 110 -61.45 -20.76 13.56
CA SER A 110 -62.71 -21.51 13.76
C SER A 110 -62.55 -23.03 13.65
N SER A 111 -61.37 -23.51 13.27
CA SER A 111 -61.03 -24.94 13.14
C SER A 111 -60.61 -25.53 14.48
N GLU A 112 -60.89 -26.82 14.71
CA GLU A 112 -60.35 -27.56 15.85
C GLU A 112 -58.80 -27.55 15.79
N VAL A 113 -58.17 -27.04 16.85
CA VAL A 113 -56.71 -26.92 16.95
C VAL A 113 -56.18 -27.92 17.98
N PRO A 114 -55.06 -28.61 17.75
CA PRO A 114 -54.51 -29.52 18.76
C PRO A 114 -54.17 -28.77 20.06
N ALA A 115 -54.50 -29.36 21.21
CA ALA A 115 -54.26 -28.78 22.53
C ALA A 115 -52.76 -28.56 22.85
N SER A 116 -51.87 -29.14 22.04
CA SER A 116 -50.43 -28.90 22.09
C SER A 116 -50.06 -27.43 21.85
N VAL A 117 -50.90 -26.65 21.14
CA VAL A 117 -50.69 -25.21 20.86
C VAL A 117 -50.59 -24.37 22.13
N LEU A 118 -51.28 -24.76 23.22
CA LEU A 118 -51.18 -24.06 24.51
C LEU A 118 -49.76 -24.08 25.09
N PHE A 119 -48.95 -25.07 24.71
CA PHE A 119 -47.59 -25.26 25.21
C PHE A 119 -46.51 -24.80 24.23
N ILE A 120 -46.90 -24.20 23.10
CA ILE A 120 -45.97 -23.67 22.10
C ILE A 120 -45.60 -22.24 22.46
N ASN A 121 -44.30 -21.95 22.48
CA ASN A 121 -43.79 -20.59 22.46
C ASN A 121 -42.50 -20.57 21.64
N TYR A 122 -42.46 -19.73 20.61
CA TYR A 122 -41.28 -19.55 19.75
C TYR A 122 -40.37 -18.40 20.19
N SER A 123 -40.90 -17.45 20.97
CA SER A 123 -40.13 -16.31 21.47
C SER A 123 -39.06 -16.72 22.47
N PHE A 124 -39.15 -17.87 23.15
CA PHE A 124 -38.17 -18.30 24.17
C PHE A 124 -37.29 -19.47 23.74
N ASP A 125 -37.35 -19.84 22.46
CA ASP A 125 -36.50 -20.89 21.91
C ASP A 125 -35.12 -20.34 21.57
N ALA A 126 -34.07 -21.18 21.73
CA ALA A 126 -32.73 -20.84 21.27
C ALA A 126 -32.78 -20.58 19.77
N GLY A 127 -32.05 -19.57 19.28
CA GLY A 127 -32.25 -18.99 17.94
C GLY A 127 -32.39 -20.02 16.80
N ILE A 128 -31.53 -21.04 16.79
CA ILE A 128 -31.50 -22.09 15.75
C ILE A 128 -32.66 -23.11 15.91
N LEU A 129 -33.16 -23.32 17.14
CA LEU A 129 -34.24 -24.27 17.41
C LEU A 129 -35.63 -23.74 17.01
N ALA A 130 -35.81 -22.41 16.99
CA ALA A 130 -37.07 -21.78 16.60
C ALA A 130 -37.54 -22.18 15.19
N PRO A 131 -36.73 -22.05 14.11
CA PRO A 131 -37.15 -22.45 12.76
C PRO A 131 -37.37 -23.97 12.66
N ILE A 132 -36.53 -24.79 13.31
CA ILE A 132 -36.66 -26.26 13.30
C ILE A 132 -37.99 -26.70 13.94
N ARG A 133 -38.37 -26.09 15.07
CA ARG A 133 -39.64 -26.38 15.75
C ARG A 133 -40.84 -25.83 14.98
N ALA A 134 -40.69 -24.67 14.34
CA ALA A 134 -41.73 -24.11 13.47
C ALA A 134 -42.00 -25.02 12.27
N ALA A 135 -40.93 -25.54 11.63
CA ALA A 135 -41.01 -26.53 10.56
C ALA A 135 -41.72 -27.81 11.03
N ARG A 136 -41.33 -28.36 12.18
CA ARG A 136 -41.94 -29.57 12.75
C ARG A 136 -43.43 -29.39 13.07
N ASN A 137 -43.82 -28.21 13.52
CA ASN A 137 -45.22 -27.87 13.83
C ASN A 137 -46.01 -27.35 12.61
N ARG A 138 -45.39 -27.28 11.42
CA ARG A 138 -45.99 -26.76 10.17
C ARG A 138 -46.47 -25.30 10.25
N HIS A 139 -45.81 -24.47 11.07
CA HIS A 139 -46.10 -23.04 11.17
C HIS A 139 -45.22 -22.24 10.22
N TRP A 140 -45.65 -22.10 8.96
CA TRP A 140 -44.85 -21.53 7.86
C TRP A 140 -44.43 -20.07 8.06
N ILE A 141 -45.32 -19.20 8.59
CA ILE A 141 -44.98 -17.79 8.82
C ILE A 141 -43.84 -17.67 9.84
N VAL A 142 -43.94 -18.42 10.94
CA VAL A 142 -42.92 -18.41 11.99
C VAL A 142 -41.61 -19.00 11.48
N LEU A 143 -41.65 -20.03 10.64
CA LEU A 143 -40.46 -20.57 9.98
C LEU A 143 -39.75 -19.49 9.18
N CYS A 144 -40.45 -18.80 8.27
CA CYS A 144 -39.84 -17.78 7.42
C CYS A 144 -39.32 -16.59 8.24
N VAL A 145 -40.08 -16.09 9.22
CA VAL A 145 -39.67 -14.95 10.06
C VAL A 145 -38.48 -15.31 10.96
N SER A 146 -38.45 -16.50 11.56
CA SER A 146 -37.33 -16.93 12.41
C SER A 146 -36.05 -17.22 11.59
N ALA A 147 -36.18 -17.84 10.42
CA ALA A 147 -35.05 -18.04 9.52
C ALA A 147 -34.47 -16.71 9.01
N MET A 148 -35.34 -15.77 8.59
CA MET A 148 -34.91 -14.45 8.14
C MET A 148 -34.32 -13.61 9.29
N SER A 149 -34.85 -13.73 10.51
CA SER A 149 -34.27 -13.08 11.69
C SER A 149 -32.83 -13.55 11.96
N MET A 150 -32.52 -14.82 11.72
CA MET A 150 -31.15 -15.33 11.83
C MET A 150 -30.23 -14.68 10.80
N ALA A 151 -30.67 -14.56 9.54
CA ALA A 151 -29.90 -13.91 8.49
C ALA A 151 -29.71 -12.40 8.77
N ILE A 152 -30.77 -11.68 9.13
CA ILE A 152 -30.71 -10.23 9.38
C ILE A 152 -29.88 -9.91 10.63
N HIS A 153 -29.94 -10.71 11.69
CA HIS A 153 -29.19 -10.40 12.92
C HIS A 153 -27.69 -10.74 12.82
N LEU A 154 -27.30 -11.76 12.04
CA LEU A 154 -25.91 -12.23 11.97
C LEU A 154 -25.18 -11.78 10.70
N ALA A 155 -25.82 -11.90 9.54
CA ALA A 155 -25.17 -11.68 8.25
C ALA A 155 -25.22 -10.21 7.82
N VAL A 156 -26.31 -9.48 8.07
CA VAL A 156 -26.42 -8.09 7.60
C VAL A 156 -25.39 -7.16 8.25
N PRO A 157 -25.20 -7.10 9.58
CA PRO A 157 -24.19 -6.24 10.19
C PRO A 157 -22.76 -6.59 9.76
N SER A 158 -22.45 -7.88 9.65
CA SER A 158 -21.12 -8.35 9.27
C SER A 158 -20.80 -8.03 7.82
N LEU A 159 -21.72 -8.31 6.89
CA LEU A 159 -21.54 -8.01 5.47
C LEU A 159 -21.49 -6.49 5.21
N LEU A 160 -22.27 -5.68 5.94
CA LEU A 160 -22.22 -4.22 5.83
C LEU A 160 -20.90 -3.64 6.35
N SER A 161 -20.26 -4.31 7.31
CA SER A 161 -18.95 -3.90 7.81
C SER A 161 -17.83 -4.11 6.80
N GLY A 162 -17.89 -5.19 6.02
CA GLY A 162 -16.96 -5.47 4.93
C GLY A 162 -17.47 -4.99 3.56
N LEU A 163 -18.40 -4.02 3.54
CA LEU A 163 -18.94 -3.49 2.29
C LEU A 163 -17.93 -2.61 1.56
N LEU A 164 -17.19 -1.78 2.31
CA LEU A 164 -16.20 -0.84 1.79
C LEU A 164 -14.78 -1.32 2.10
N THR A 165 -13.93 -1.36 1.09
CA THR A 165 -12.55 -1.84 1.17
C THR A 165 -11.61 -0.89 0.42
N LEU A 166 -10.35 -0.87 0.80
CA LEU A 166 -9.32 -0.07 0.12
C LEU A 166 -8.84 -0.84 -1.12
N ALA A 167 -8.83 -0.17 -2.27
CA ALA A 167 -8.32 -0.68 -3.52
C ALA A 167 -7.34 0.31 -4.13
N SER A 168 -6.24 -0.17 -4.68
CA SER A 168 -5.33 0.64 -5.49
C SER A 168 -5.85 0.66 -6.93
N THR A 169 -5.99 1.85 -7.52
CA THR A 169 -6.35 2.01 -8.92
C THR A 169 -5.31 2.86 -9.61
N ASP A 170 -4.84 2.42 -10.77
CA ASP A 170 -3.88 3.17 -11.56
C ASP A 170 -4.62 4.16 -12.46
N ILE A 171 -4.38 5.46 -12.26
CA ILE A 171 -4.86 6.51 -13.17
C ILE A 171 -3.73 6.90 -14.10
N VAL A 172 -4.06 7.01 -15.39
CA VAL A 172 -3.13 7.46 -16.42
C VAL A 172 -3.40 8.92 -16.75
N GLU A 173 -2.44 9.79 -16.45
CA GLU A 173 -2.44 11.21 -16.83
C GLU A 173 -1.51 11.44 -18.02
N THR A 174 -1.96 12.21 -19.01
CA THR A 174 -1.16 12.55 -20.20
C THR A 174 -0.62 13.98 -20.09
N LYS A 175 0.69 14.14 -20.12
CA LYS A 175 1.36 15.46 -20.08
C LYS A 175 2.39 15.56 -21.21
N ALA A 176 2.45 16.71 -21.86
CA ALA A 176 3.40 16.97 -22.92
C ALA A 176 4.78 17.34 -22.34
N LEU A 177 5.81 16.60 -22.75
CA LEU A 177 7.21 16.84 -22.42
C LEU A 177 7.97 17.30 -23.67
N HIS A 178 9.14 17.88 -23.46
CA HIS A 178 10.05 18.32 -24.50
C HIS A 178 11.25 17.37 -24.60
N THR A 179 11.66 17.03 -25.82
CA THR A 179 12.79 16.14 -26.15
C THR A 179 13.72 16.79 -27.17
N TRP A 180 15.01 16.42 -27.15
CA TRP A 180 15.99 16.86 -28.15
C TRP A 180 16.59 15.66 -28.89
N PRO A 181 15.88 15.11 -29.90
CA PRO A 181 16.31 13.90 -30.59
C PRO A 181 17.43 14.12 -31.61
N HIS A 182 17.72 15.36 -32.01
CA HIS A 182 18.68 15.67 -33.06
C HIS A 182 20.13 15.64 -32.54
N LEU A 183 21.04 15.09 -33.35
CA LEU A 183 22.48 15.09 -33.07
C LEU A 183 23.12 16.39 -33.56
N VAL A 184 24.24 16.78 -32.94
CA VAL A 184 25.06 17.93 -33.37
C VAL A 184 25.63 17.73 -34.78
N GLY A 185 25.99 18.82 -35.45
CA GLY A 185 26.56 18.78 -36.80
C GLY A 185 27.87 18.00 -36.91
N MET A 186 28.17 17.46 -38.10
CA MET A 186 29.30 16.55 -38.35
C MET A 186 30.67 17.12 -37.94
N GLU A 187 30.91 18.42 -38.14
CA GLU A 187 32.16 19.09 -37.75
C GLU A 187 32.39 19.02 -36.22
N ILE A 188 31.32 19.19 -35.44
CA ILE A 188 31.37 19.11 -33.98
C ILE A 188 31.59 17.66 -33.54
N GLN A 189 30.95 16.70 -34.23
CA GLN A 189 31.15 15.28 -33.95
C GLN A 189 32.60 14.85 -34.19
N GLU A 190 33.17 15.20 -35.35
CA GLU A 190 34.55 14.84 -35.71
C GLU A 190 35.58 15.50 -34.79
N ASN A 191 35.37 16.77 -34.43
CA ASN A 191 36.19 17.46 -33.45
C ASN A 191 36.15 16.74 -32.10
N TRP A 192 34.94 16.43 -31.59
CA TRP A 192 34.76 15.70 -30.33
C TRP A 192 35.45 14.33 -30.33
N PHE A 193 35.23 13.52 -31.37
CA PHE A 193 35.86 12.20 -31.49
C PHE A 193 37.38 12.29 -31.51
N SER A 194 37.95 13.25 -32.26
CA SER A 194 39.39 13.40 -32.37
C SER A 194 40.06 13.76 -31.03
N ILE A 195 39.37 14.54 -30.20
CA ILE A 195 39.96 15.01 -28.94
C ILE A 195 39.79 13.98 -27.82
N GLU A 196 38.63 13.30 -27.75
CA GLU A 196 38.44 12.17 -26.84
C GLU A 196 39.48 11.07 -27.14
N ALA A 197 39.72 10.79 -28.43
CA ALA A 197 40.73 9.82 -28.87
C ALA A 197 42.16 10.20 -28.46
N ALA A 198 42.50 11.49 -28.46
CA ALA A 198 43.83 11.98 -28.13
C ALA A 198 44.15 11.95 -26.62
N HIS A 199 43.14 11.94 -25.74
CA HIS A 199 43.31 12.11 -24.29
C HIS A 199 42.87 10.88 -23.46
N ARG A 200 42.59 9.75 -24.11
CA ARG A 200 42.17 8.52 -23.44
C ARG A 200 43.37 7.74 -22.91
N ASN A 201 43.71 7.89 -21.62
CA ASN A 201 44.72 7.06 -20.92
C ASN A 201 44.09 5.85 -20.23
N PHE A 202 44.65 4.65 -20.46
CA PHE A 202 44.09 3.36 -20.00
C PHE A 202 44.48 2.97 -18.56
N SER A 203 45.42 3.66 -17.89
CA SER A 203 45.85 3.33 -16.51
C SER A 203 44.77 3.42 -15.43
N GLN A 204 43.64 4.09 -15.71
CA GLN A 204 42.69 4.56 -14.69
C GLN A 204 41.27 4.00 -14.82
N GLU A 205 40.97 3.14 -15.79
CA GLU A 205 39.72 2.36 -15.73
C GLU A 205 40.04 0.98 -15.15
N PRO A 206 39.85 0.76 -13.82
CA PRO A 206 39.73 -0.60 -13.35
C PRO A 206 38.58 -1.25 -14.12
N ARG A 207 38.63 -2.57 -14.31
CA ARG A 207 37.56 -3.41 -14.89
C ARG A 207 36.22 -3.35 -14.11
N GLY A 208 35.95 -2.30 -13.34
CA GLY A 208 34.70 -1.98 -12.68
C GLY A 208 34.04 -0.75 -13.30
N ASN A 209 32.77 -0.94 -13.68
CA ASN A 209 31.79 0.02 -14.18
C ASN A 209 32.17 1.51 -14.08
N PRO A 210 32.46 2.20 -15.20
CA PRO A 210 32.50 3.65 -15.21
C PRO A 210 31.08 4.18 -15.03
N LEU A 211 30.79 4.78 -13.87
CA LEU A 211 29.49 5.34 -13.50
C LEU A 211 28.33 4.34 -13.48
N GLY A 212 27.33 4.64 -12.66
CA GLY A 212 26.08 3.86 -12.58
C GLY A 212 25.23 3.83 -13.86
N LEU A 213 25.75 4.17 -15.05
CA LEU A 213 25.13 3.72 -16.29
C LEU A 213 25.41 2.22 -16.38
N LYS A 214 24.45 1.43 -15.90
CA LYS A 214 24.46 -0.04 -15.94
C LYS A 214 25.16 -0.51 -17.22
N SER A 215 26.16 -1.39 -17.10
CA SER A 215 26.80 -2.12 -18.20
C SER A 215 25.81 -2.79 -19.19
N ASN A 216 24.51 -2.79 -18.86
CA ASN A 216 23.40 -3.33 -19.62
C ASN A 216 22.55 -2.28 -20.37
N VAL A 217 23.00 -1.02 -20.54
CA VAL A 217 22.26 -0.06 -21.38
C VAL A 217 22.47 -0.42 -22.86
N LYS A 218 21.51 -1.16 -23.41
CA LYS A 218 21.52 -1.59 -24.82
C LYS A 218 21.26 -0.44 -25.80
N TYR A 219 20.73 0.68 -25.33
CA TYR A 219 20.11 1.72 -26.13
C TYR A 219 20.39 3.11 -25.57
N ALA A 220 20.74 4.08 -26.41
CA ALA A 220 20.83 5.49 -26.05
C ALA A 220 19.47 6.18 -26.23
N LEU A 221 19.11 7.03 -25.27
CA LEU A 221 17.86 7.79 -25.24
C LEU A 221 18.16 9.28 -25.40
N ALA A 222 17.28 10.01 -26.07
CA ALA A 222 17.41 11.46 -26.16
C ALA A 222 17.09 12.13 -24.79
N PRO A 223 17.66 13.31 -24.49
CA PRO A 223 17.37 13.98 -23.24
C PRO A 223 15.93 14.51 -23.18
N LEU A 224 15.33 14.44 -21.99
CA LEU A 224 13.99 14.94 -21.68
C LEU A 224 14.06 16.25 -20.87
N SER A 225 13.04 17.09 -20.99
CA SER A 225 12.84 18.27 -20.14
C SER A 225 12.50 17.90 -18.70
N ASN A 226 12.81 18.79 -17.74
CA ASN A 226 12.65 18.50 -16.31
C ASN A 226 11.23 18.05 -15.93
N VAL A 227 11.14 16.98 -15.13
CA VAL A 227 9.90 16.48 -14.50
C VAL A 227 9.93 16.67 -12.97
N ALA A 228 10.97 17.33 -12.43
CA ALA A 228 11.33 17.40 -11.00
C ALA A 228 10.27 17.88 -10.00
N TYR A 229 9.11 18.38 -10.42
CA TYR A 229 8.10 18.89 -9.48
C TYR A 229 6.99 17.88 -9.13
N GLU A 230 6.91 16.74 -9.81
CA GLU A 230 5.83 15.74 -9.64
C GLU A 230 6.34 14.28 -9.53
N SER A 231 7.66 14.08 -9.34
CA SER A 231 8.34 12.76 -9.32
C SER A 231 7.79 11.77 -8.30
N ASP A 232 7.27 12.27 -7.18
CA ASP A 232 6.97 11.44 -6.03
C ASP A 232 5.61 10.73 -6.15
N ALA A 233 4.77 11.14 -7.11
CA ALA A 233 3.39 10.69 -7.23
C ALA A 233 3.17 9.53 -8.22
N TYR A 234 4.06 9.33 -9.22
CA TYR A 234 3.85 8.31 -10.24
C TYR A 234 4.56 6.98 -9.93
N ALA A 235 3.97 5.89 -10.40
CA ALA A 235 4.51 4.54 -10.34
C ALA A 235 5.24 4.17 -11.64
N LEU A 236 4.72 4.62 -12.79
CA LEU A 236 5.28 4.35 -14.12
C LEU A 236 5.08 5.56 -15.03
N MET A 237 6.09 5.97 -15.78
CA MET A 237 5.98 6.93 -16.88
C MET A 237 6.21 6.20 -18.20
N ASN A 238 5.33 6.32 -19.17
CA ASN A 238 5.49 5.73 -20.50
C ASN A 238 5.40 6.79 -21.60
N LEU A 239 6.38 6.85 -22.50
CA LEU A 239 6.42 7.81 -23.59
C LEU A 239 7.03 7.21 -24.85
N ASN A 240 6.74 7.79 -26.00
CA ASN A 240 7.32 7.38 -27.28
C ASN A 240 8.51 8.27 -27.64
N GLN A 241 9.71 7.70 -27.76
CA GLN A 241 10.92 8.46 -27.98
C GLN A 241 11.89 7.78 -28.96
N SER A 242 12.75 8.58 -29.60
CA SER A 242 13.82 8.09 -30.45
C SER A 242 14.90 7.38 -29.62
N VAL A 243 15.28 6.20 -30.08
CA VAL A 243 16.26 5.32 -29.45
C VAL A 243 17.33 4.96 -30.47
N TYR A 244 18.59 4.95 -30.03
CA TYR A 244 19.76 4.69 -30.87
C TYR A 244 20.57 3.50 -30.35
N TRP A 245 21.04 2.64 -31.26
CA TRP A 245 21.96 1.55 -30.93
C TRP A 245 22.78 1.15 -32.16
N SER A 246 23.81 0.35 -31.95
CA SER A 246 24.60 -0.25 -33.01
C SER A 246 24.44 -1.77 -33.00
N ASP A 247 24.19 -2.33 -34.17
CA ASP A 247 24.26 -3.77 -34.41
C ASP A 247 25.52 -4.09 -35.22
N MET A 248 25.93 -5.35 -35.20
CA MET A 248 27.12 -5.79 -35.92
C MET A 248 26.81 -6.95 -36.85
N THR A 249 27.36 -6.90 -38.06
CA THR A 249 27.30 -8.00 -39.04
C THR A 249 28.71 -8.45 -39.36
N CYS A 250 29.02 -9.73 -39.18
CA CYS A 250 30.38 -10.27 -39.32
C CYS A 250 30.44 -11.37 -40.38
N VAL A 251 31.56 -11.42 -41.10
CA VAL A 251 31.93 -12.49 -42.04
C VAL A 251 33.27 -13.06 -41.59
N ASN A 252 33.42 -14.37 -41.64
CA ASN A 252 34.64 -15.07 -41.23
C ASN A 252 35.32 -15.77 -42.41
N ALA A 253 36.64 -15.92 -42.29
CA ALA A 253 37.50 -16.64 -43.21
C ALA A 253 38.49 -17.46 -42.37
N THR A 254 38.49 -18.77 -42.56
CA THR A 254 39.41 -19.68 -41.88
C THR A 254 40.63 -19.95 -42.75
N VAL A 255 41.82 -19.79 -42.19
CA VAL A 255 43.10 -20.10 -42.85
C VAL A 255 43.72 -21.29 -42.11
N ALA A 256 43.61 -22.46 -42.72
CA ALA A 256 44.11 -23.71 -42.14
C ALA A 256 45.61 -23.92 -42.44
N GLY A 257 46.39 -24.35 -41.44
CA GLY A 257 47.78 -24.80 -41.63
C GLY A 257 48.85 -23.71 -41.56
N THR A 258 48.60 -22.61 -40.84
CA THR A 258 49.52 -21.47 -40.74
C THR A 258 50.64 -21.76 -39.74
N MET A 259 51.86 -22.05 -40.19
CA MET A 259 53.00 -22.22 -39.28
C MET A 259 53.61 -20.87 -38.89
N PRO A 260 53.84 -20.58 -37.60
CA PRO A 260 54.44 -19.33 -37.17
C PRO A 260 55.91 -19.24 -37.56
N HIS A 261 56.37 -18.05 -37.91
CA HIS A 261 57.79 -17.77 -38.10
C HIS A 261 58.40 -17.42 -36.74
N ALA A 262 59.41 -18.18 -36.31
CA ALA A 262 60.11 -17.97 -35.04
C ALA A 262 61.40 -17.16 -35.28
N PRO A 263 61.47 -15.88 -34.92
CA PRO A 263 62.73 -15.15 -34.91
C PRO A 263 63.64 -15.75 -33.82
N ASN A 264 64.91 -16.04 -34.18
CA ASN A 264 65.93 -16.70 -33.34
C ASN A 264 65.71 -16.53 -31.82
N ALA A 265 65.46 -17.64 -31.13
CA ALA A 265 65.21 -17.69 -29.69
C ALA A 265 66.35 -17.04 -28.90
N THR A 266 66.10 -15.87 -28.31
CA THR A 266 66.93 -15.35 -27.20
C THR A 266 66.52 -16.06 -25.92
N ALA A 267 67.48 -16.27 -25.01
CA ALA A 267 67.42 -17.12 -23.82
C ALA A 267 66.45 -16.69 -22.69
N THR A 268 65.26 -16.20 -23.01
CA THR A 268 64.15 -15.98 -22.10
C THR A 268 63.14 -17.13 -22.24
N ASN A 269 62.51 -17.55 -21.14
CA ASN A 269 61.57 -18.69 -21.05
C ASN A 269 60.23 -18.48 -21.81
N GLU A 270 60.23 -17.77 -22.93
CA GLU A 270 59.06 -17.36 -23.70
C GLU A 270 59.33 -17.50 -25.21
N HIS A 271 58.44 -18.16 -25.96
CA HIS A 271 58.55 -18.28 -27.42
C HIS A 271 57.74 -17.17 -28.09
N ARG A 272 58.45 -16.25 -28.76
CA ARG A 272 57.82 -15.24 -29.62
C ARG A 272 57.49 -15.88 -30.97
N LEU A 273 56.20 -15.90 -31.31
CA LEU A 273 55.68 -16.40 -32.58
C LEU A 273 55.15 -15.21 -33.39
N SER A 274 55.68 -15.06 -34.60
CA SER A 274 55.15 -14.10 -35.58
C SER A 274 54.27 -14.84 -36.60
N TRP A 275 53.10 -14.29 -36.86
CA TRP A 275 52.11 -14.80 -37.80
C TRP A 275 51.97 -13.82 -38.94
N ASP A 276 52.27 -14.27 -40.16
CA ASP A 276 52.10 -13.49 -41.39
C ASP A 276 51.03 -14.16 -42.25
N LEU A 277 49.83 -13.58 -42.26
CA LEU A 277 48.68 -14.06 -43.03
C LEU A 277 48.44 -13.06 -44.16
N SER A 278 48.68 -13.45 -45.40
CA SER A 278 48.49 -12.58 -46.56
C SER A 278 47.38 -13.06 -47.49
N ASN A 279 46.83 -12.12 -48.25
CA ASN A 279 45.86 -12.37 -49.32
C ASN A 279 44.47 -12.91 -48.86
N ILE A 280 43.93 -12.43 -47.73
CA ILE A 280 42.61 -12.83 -47.23
C ILE A 280 41.51 -11.99 -47.89
N THR A 281 40.53 -12.64 -48.54
CA THR A 281 39.40 -11.98 -49.22
C THR A 281 38.06 -12.30 -48.57
N PHE A 282 37.21 -11.29 -48.38
CA PHE A 282 35.84 -11.43 -47.85
C PHE A 282 34.79 -11.10 -48.93
N PRO A 283 34.06 -12.09 -49.48
CA PRO A 283 33.20 -11.90 -50.66
C PRO A 283 31.89 -11.13 -50.40
N ASP A 284 31.43 -11.03 -49.14
CA ASP A 284 30.09 -10.50 -48.81
C ASP A 284 30.08 -9.06 -48.25
N ILE A 285 31.22 -8.38 -48.14
CA ILE A 285 31.30 -7.03 -47.55
C ILE A 285 31.63 -5.98 -48.61
N GLY A 286 30.61 -5.19 -48.99
CA GLY A 286 30.74 -4.01 -49.85
C GLY A 286 30.73 -4.33 -51.34
N SER A 287 29.80 -3.74 -52.08
CA SER A 287 29.49 -4.07 -53.49
C SER A 287 30.54 -3.64 -54.53
N THR A 288 31.80 -3.38 -54.16
CA THR A 288 32.87 -3.03 -55.11
C THR A 288 34.24 -3.55 -54.66
N SER A 289 34.76 -4.52 -55.43
CA SER A 289 36.16 -4.97 -55.57
C SER A 289 36.88 -5.55 -54.34
N ASP A 290 37.34 -6.81 -54.50
CA ASP A 290 38.45 -7.51 -53.82
C ASP A 290 39.14 -6.72 -52.67
N CYS A 291 38.49 -6.70 -51.51
CA CYS A 291 39.08 -6.23 -50.26
C CYS A 291 40.14 -7.25 -49.84
N ASN A 292 41.41 -6.87 -49.96
CA ASN A 292 42.53 -7.73 -49.61
C ASN A 292 43.15 -7.28 -48.29
N ILE A 293 43.35 -8.23 -47.38
CA ILE A 293 43.79 -7.99 -46.01
C ILE A 293 45.02 -8.84 -45.71
N ASP A 294 46.09 -8.16 -45.29
CA ASP A 294 47.30 -8.77 -44.76
C ASP A 294 47.36 -8.55 -43.24
N ILE A 295 47.71 -9.58 -42.47
CA ILE A 295 47.75 -9.59 -41.01
C ILE A 295 49.15 -10.00 -40.56
N MET A 296 49.82 -9.11 -39.82
CA MET A 296 51.10 -9.36 -39.18
C MET A 296 50.92 -9.29 -37.67
N LEU A 297 51.04 -10.43 -36.98
CA LEU A 297 50.76 -10.54 -35.55
C LEU A 297 51.96 -11.15 -34.81
N ASP A 298 52.48 -10.45 -33.81
CA ASP A 298 53.47 -10.99 -32.88
C ASP A 298 52.81 -11.39 -31.56
N SER A 299 53.03 -12.63 -31.13
CA SER A 299 52.41 -13.22 -29.94
C SER A 299 53.43 -13.97 -29.11
N ILE A 300 53.21 -14.06 -27.79
CA ILE A 300 54.02 -14.87 -26.89
C ILE A 300 53.16 -15.96 -26.29
N PHE A 301 53.59 -17.21 -26.45
CA PHE A 301 52.92 -18.35 -25.86
C PHE A 301 53.74 -18.93 -24.70
N PRO A 302 53.09 -19.31 -23.58
CA PRO A 302 53.75 -19.99 -22.48
C PRO A 302 54.12 -21.44 -22.85
N LEU A 303 55.21 -21.96 -22.27
CA LEU A 303 55.80 -23.29 -22.55
C LEU A 303 55.01 -24.51 -22.02
N GLY A 304 53.68 -24.42 -21.92
CA GLY A 304 52.81 -25.48 -21.39
C GLY A 304 52.30 -26.47 -22.43
N ASP A 305 51.88 -27.66 -21.98
CA ASP A 305 51.03 -28.56 -22.74
C ASP A 305 49.58 -28.06 -22.68
N GLY A 306 48.92 -27.91 -23.83
CA GLY A 306 47.53 -27.44 -23.88
C GLY A 306 47.16 -26.74 -25.19
N LYS A 307 45.89 -26.31 -25.30
CA LYS A 307 45.43 -25.41 -26.37
C LYS A 307 45.49 -23.97 -25.89
N PHE A 308 46.11 -23.14 -26.70
CA PHE A 308 46.24 -21.71 -26.47
C PHE A 308 45.49 -20.95 -27.56
N GLN A 309 44.87 -19.84 -27.18
CA GLN A 309 44.13 -18.98 -28.10
C GLN A 309 44.67 -17.55 -27.99
N ALA A 310 45.21 -17.05 -29.09
CA ALA A 310 45.61 -15.65 -29.24
C ALA A 310 44.47 -14.87 -29.91
N ARG A 311 44.08 -13.74 -29.32
CA ARG A 311 42.97 -12.90 -29.82
C ARG A 311 43.43 -11.46 -30.00
N HIS A 312 43.11 -10.88 -31.15
CA HIS A 312 43.38 -9.47 -31.43
C HIS A 312 42.35 -8.92 -32.41
N TRP A 313 41.90 -7.68 -32.20
CA TRP A 313 41.01 -6.96 -33.09
C TRP A 313 41.44 -5.50 -33.20
N ALA A 314 41.21 -4.88 -34.36
CA ALA A 314 41.43 -3.45 -34.54
C ALA A 314 40.48 -2.87 -35.61
N PRO A 315 40.02 -1.62 -35.44
CA PRO A 315 39.23 -0.92 -36.45
C PRO A 315 40.06 -0.64 -37.71
N VAL A 316 39.38 -0.53 -38.86
CA VAL A 316 40.04 -0.25 -40.15
C VAL A 316 40.36 1.24 -40.26
N GLN A 317 41.64 1.58 -40.39
CA GLN A 317 42.09 2.97 -40.54
C GLN A 317 42.06 3.39 -42.02
N SER A 318 41.49 4.55 -42.32
CA SER A 318 41.51 5.15 -43.67
C SER A 318 42.77 5.98 -43.95
N ALA A 319 43.50 6.40 -42.90
CA ALA A 319 44.78 7.09 -42.99
C ALA A 319 45.77 6.46 -41.97
N PRO A 320 47.00 6.11 -42.38
CA PRO A 320 47.98 5.54 -41.45
C PRO A 320 48.37 6.60 -40.43
N ALA A 321 48.00 6.40 -39.16
CA ALA A 321 48.44 7.27 -38.09
C ALA A 321 49.97 7.15 -37.94
N SER A 322 50.66 8.29 -37.82
CA SER A 322 52.13 8.40 -37.86
C SER A 322 52.86 7.65 -36.74
N PHE A 323 52.14 7.08 -35.77
CA PHE A 323 52.69 6.58 -34.51
C PHE A 323 52.37 5.12 -34.17
N SER A 324 51.72 4.33 -35.03
CA SER A 324 51.62 2.88 -34.78
C SER A 324 51.53 2.03 -36.05
N GLN A 325 52.33 0.96 -36.11
CA GLN A 325 52.13 -0.11 -37.09
C GLN A 325 50.89 -0.90 -36.66
N SER A 326 49.77 -0.76 -37.38
CA SER A 326 48.59 -1.61 -37.20
C SER A 326 48.93 -3.05 -37.57
N ALA A 327 48.46 -4.04 -36.79
CA ALA A 327 48.64 -5.46 -37.10
C ALA A 327 47.92 -5.89 -38.40
N PHE A 328 46.98 -5.07 -38.88
CA PHE A 328 46.22 -5.29 -40.09
C PHE A 328 46.60 -4.24 -41.15
N ARG A 329 46.81 -4.69 -42.39
CA ARG A 329 46.95 -3.86 -43.58
C ARG A 329 45.84 -4.21 -44.55
N ALA A 330 44.80 -3.38 -44.57
CA ALA A 330 43.67 -3.52 -45.48
C ALA A 330 43.88 -2.66 -46.73
N THR A 331 43.63 -3.24 -47.91
CA THR A 331 43.68 -2.52 -49.19
C THR A 331 42.31 -2.60 -49.87
N LYS A 332 41.79 -1.43 -50.31
CA LYS A 332 40.45 -1.28 -50.95
C LYS A 332 39.23 -1.62 -50.08
N CYS A 333 39.35 -1.65 -48.76
CA CYS A 333 38.25 -1.93 -47.84
C CYS A 333 37.66 -0.63 -47.25
N ILE A 334 36.65 -0.04 -47.91
CA ILE A 334 36.05 1.25 -47.48
C ILE A 334 34.88 1.04 -46.48
N SER A 335 34.30 -0.16 -46.41
CA SER A 335 33.03 -0.41 -45.71
C SER A 335 33.12 -1.32 -44.47
N THR A 336 34.29 -1.86 -44.15
CA THR A 336 34.53 -2.74 -42.98
C THR A 336 34.79 -1.91 -41.72
N GLY A 337 34.10 -2.18 -40.61
CA GLY A 337 34.29 -1.43 -39.36
C GLY A 337 35.54 -1.82 -38.61
N PHE A 338 35.74 -3.12 -38.41
CA PHE A 338 36.96 -3.64 -37.79
C PHE A 338 37.31 -5.04 -38.29
N LEU A 339 38.56 -5.41 -38.05
CA LEU A 339 39.15 -6.69 -38.40
C LEU A 339 39.60 -7.38 -37.13
N GLY A 340 39.31 -8.68 -37.04
CA GLY A 340 39.71 -9.52 -35.93
C GLY A 340 40.44 -10.75 -36.42
N VAL A 341 41.38 -11.23 -35.61
CA VAL A 341 42.07 -12.50 -35.80
C VAL A 341 42.05 -13.29 -34.51
N MET A 342 41.77 -14.58 -34.64
CA MET A 342 41.78 -15.56 -33.57
C MET A 342 42.68 -16.71 -34.01
N VAL A 343 43.79 -16.93 -33.29
CA VAL A 343 44.73 -18.00 -33.60
C VAL A 343 44.66 -19.04 -32.49
N GLU A 344 44.29 -20.26 -32.87
CA GLU A 344 44.26 -21.42 -31.98
C GLU A 344 45.50 -22.26 -32.23
N VAL A 345 46.24 -22.55 -31.16
CA VAL A 345 47.51 -23.27 -31.18
C VAL A 345 47.42 -24.44 -30.22
N GLU A 346 47.65 -25.65 -30.71
CA GLU A 346 47.76 -26.86 -29.88
C GLU A 346 49.25 -27.23 -29.74
N SER A 347 49.73 -27.24 -28.49
CA SER A 347 51.15 -27.50 -28.16
C SER A 347 51.31 -28.74 -27.29
N ARG A 348 52.32 -29.55 -27.58
CA ARG A 348 52.75 -30.69 -26.76
C ARG A 348 54.28 -30.73 -26.66
N ALA A 349 54.80 -30.81 -25.45
CA ALA A 349 56.22 -30.75 -25.11
C ALA A 349 56.95 -29.53 -25.72
N GLY A 350 56.26 -28.38 -25.80
CA GLY A 350 56.82 -27.14 -26.39
C GLY A 350 56.88 -27.14 -27.93
N THR A 351 56.31 -28.14 -28.60
CA THR A 351 56.21 -28.19 -30.07
C THR A 351 54.78 -27.95 -30.54
N ILE A 352 54.61 -27.10 -31.56
CA ILE A 352 53.30 -26.75 -32.14
C ILE A 352 52.85 -27.89 -33.06
N LEU A 353 51.73 -28.54 -32.71
CA LEU A 353 51.15 -29.65 -33.47
C LEU A 353 50.24 -29.16 -34.59
N ASN A 354 49.32 -28.27 -34.25
CA ASN A 354 48.34 -27.68 -35.16
C ASN A 354 48.12 -26.23 -34.80
N SER A 355 47.97 -25.41 -35.83
CA SER A 355 47.62 -24.01 -35.73
C SER A 355 46.52 -23.69 -36.74
N ASN A 356 45.44 -23.11 -36.24
CA ASN A 356 44.31 -22.65 -37.03
C ASN A 356 44.10 -21.16 -36.78
N ALA A 357 44.15 -20.36 -37.84
CA ALA A 357 43.91 -18.93 -37.75
C ALA A 357 42.55 -18.61 -38.39
N ILE A 358 41.69 -17.94 -37.64
CA ILE A 358 40.39 -17.46 -38.10
C ILE A 358 40.47 -15.94 -38.16
N ALA A 359 40.39 -15.40 -39.37
CA ALA A 359 40.21 -13.98 -39.59
C ALA A 359 38.72 -13.68 -39.75
N PHE A 360 38.27 -12.53 -39.24
CA PHE A 360 36.90 -12.09 -39.44
C PHE A 360 36.85 -10.58 -39.62
N ALA A 361 35.89 -10.13 -40.43
CA ALA A 361 35.62 -8.74 -40.70
C ALA A 361 34.19 -8.42 -40.29
N CYS A 362 34.01 -7.37 -39.51
CA CYS A 362 32.70 -6.96 -39.01
C CYS A 362 32.35 -5.55 -39.49
N GLN A 363 31.11 -5.37 -39.95
CA GLN A 363 30.53 -4.10 -40.32
C GLN A 363 29.48 -3.68 -39.27
N PRO A 364 29.70 -2.57 -38.54
CA PRO A 364 28.73 -2.00 -37.63
C PRO A 364 27.63 -1.27 -38.43
N ILE A 365 26.39 -1.46 -37.99
CA ILE A 365 25.19 -0.82 -38.53
C ILE A 365 24.56 0.00 -37.41
N PHE A 366 24.67 1.32 -37.51
CA PHE A 366 24.04 2.26 -36.58
C PHE A 366 22.55 2.40 -36.93
N ARG A 367 21.69 2.21 -35.93
CA ARG A 367 20.23 2.21 -36.08
C ARG A 367 19.57 3.25 -35.19
N GLN A 368 18.41 3.69 -35.65
CA GLN A 368 17.47 4.53 -34.91
C GLN A 368 16.07 3.96 -35.03
N SER A 369 15.26 4.11 -33.99
CA SER A 369 13.82 3.82 -34.06
C SER A 369 13.05 4.63 -33.03
N ILE A 370 11.73 4.70 -33.18
CA ILE A 370 10.84 5.21 -32.12
C ILE A 370 10.46 4.02 -31.24
N ALA A 371 10.71 4.10 -29.94
CA ALA A 371 10.35 3.07 -28.97
C ALA A 371 9.41 3.62 -27.90
N SER A 372 8.58 2.74 -27.34
CA SER A 372 7.83 3.01 -26.12
C SER A 372 8.78 2.77 -24.96
N VAL A 373 9.14 3.85 -24.27
CA VAL A 373 10.09 3.86 -23.15
C VAL A 373 9.30 4.02 -21.86
N SER A 374 9.43 3.06 -20.96
CA SER A 374 8.76 3.10 -19.66
C SER A 374 9.77 3.25 -18.52
N PHE A 375 9.65 4.33 -17.75
CA PHE A 375 10.46 4.62 -16.58
C PHE A 375 9.69 4.26 -15.31
N THR A 376 10.37 3.58 -14.38
CA THR A 376 9.83 3.21 -13.06
C THR A 376 10.24 4.24 -12.00
N ARG A 377 9.45 4.38 -10.93
CA ARG A 377 9.71 5.31 -9.82
C ARG A 377 11.18 5.30 -9.36
N GLY A 378 11.78 6.49 -9.25
CA GLY A 378 13.11 6.69 -8.65
C GLY A 378 14.31 6.30 -9.51
N VAL A 379 14.12 5.62 -10.65
CA VAL A 379 15.22 5.12 -11.48
C VAL A 379 14.94 5.41 -12.96
N PHE A 380 15.47 6.54 -13.45
CA PHE A 380 15.43 6.87 -14.88
C PHE A 380 16.30 5.92 -15.73
N ASP A 381 17.27 5.23 -15.11
CA ASP A 381 18.21 4.32 -15.77
C ASP A 381 17.67 2.92 -16.08
N SER A 382 16.61 2.45 -15.41
CA SER A 382 15.98 1.15 -15.70
C SER A 382 14.74 1.35 -16.57
N ALA A 383 14.94 1.94 -17.74
CA ALA A 383 13.89 2.08 -18.72
C ALA A 383 13.63 0.75 -19.43
N SER A 384 12.40 0.24 -19.35
CA SER A 384 11.98 -0.87 -20.22
C SER A 384 11.64 -0.29 -21.59
N ILE A 385 12.28 -0.81 -22.64
CA ILE A 385 12.21 -0.26 -23.99
C ILE A 385 11.57 -1.29 -24.91
N VAL A 386 10.40 -0.95 -25.46
CA VAL A 386 9.72 -1.75 -26.48
C VAL A 386 9.87 -1.05 -27.82
N LEU A 387 10.69 -1.64 -28.69
CA LEU A 387 10.94 -1.12 -30.03
C LEU A 387 9.70 -1.21 -30.91
N ASN A 388 9.37 -0.13 -31.62
CA ASN A 388 8.38 -0.18 -32.69
C ASN A 388 9.07 -0.60 -33.99
N ILE A 389 9.09 -1.92 -34.26
CA ILE A 389 9.74 -2.58 -35.40
C ILE A 389 9.60 -1.84 -36.76
N PRO A 390 8.43 -1.33 -37.18
CA PRO A 390 8.31 -0.61 -38.47
C PRO A 390 9.08 0.71 -38.56
N THR A 391 9.51 1.29 -37.44
CA THR A 391 10.22 2.58 -37.40
C THR A 391 11.75 2.43 -37.41
N VAL A 392 12.27 1.21 -37.50
CA VAL A 392 13.71 0.95 -37.48
C VAL A 392 14.34 1.41 -38.80
N SER A 393 15.17 2.45 -38.72
CA SER A 393 15.95 2.99 -39.84
C SER A 393 17.46 2.92 -39.56
N LYS A 394 18.25 2.88 -40.63
CA LYS A 394 19.71 3.02 -40.56
C LYS A 394 20.07 4.51 -40.49
N LEU A 395 21.01 4.88 -39.61
CA LEU A 395 21.53 6.24 -39.54
C LEU A 395 22.25 6.62 -40.85
N SER A 396 21.96 7.82 -41.36
CA SER A 396 22.60 8.32 -42.57
C SER A 396 24.06 8.70 -42.31
N THR A 397 24.92 8.57 -43.32
CA THR A 397 26.31 9.05 -43.26
C THR A 397 26.42 10.58 -43.13
N LYS A 398 25.30 11.30 -43.27
CA LYS A 398 25.21 12.74 -43.03
C LYS A 398 24.82 13.11 -41.59
N GLU A 399 24.28 12.15 -40.84
CA GLU A 399 23.79 12.36 -39.47
C GLU A 399 24.82 11.95 -38.42
N PHE A 400 25.68 10.96 -38.72
CA PHE A 400 26.69 10.45 -37.80
C PHE A 400 28.03 10.17 -38.48
N SER A 401 29.13 10.67 -37.89
CA SER A 401 30.48 10.43 -38.39
C SER A 401 30.99 9.05 -37.98
N VAL A 402 30.78 8.07 -38.88
CA VAL A 402 31.29 6.69 -38.73
C VAL A 402 32.82 6.66 -38.65
N HIS A 403 33.49 7.52 -39.43
CA HIS A 403 34.95 7.57 -39.48
C HIS A 403 35.54 8.15 -38.19
N GLY A 404 34.95 9.22 -37.66
CA GLY A 404 35.35 9.78 -36.36
C GLY A 404 35.21 8.77 -35.22
N PHE A 405 34.09 8.03 -35.18
CA PHE A 405 33.88 6.98 -34.18
C PHE A 405 34.88 5.83 -34.31
N GLN A 406 35.22 5.40 -35.53
CA GLN A 406 36.27 4.39 -35.74
C GLN A 406 37.64 4.87 -35.27
N GLY A 407 37.93 6.17 -35.44
CA GLY A 407 39.13 6.82 -34.90
C GLY A 407 39.19 6.71 -33.38
N LEU A 408 38.07 6.99 -32.69
CA LEU A 408 37.95 6.84 -31.24
C LEU A 408 38.16 5.38 -30.78
N MET A 409 37.53 4.41 -31.44
CA MET A 409 37.74 2.99 -31.11
C MET A 409 39.19 2.54 -31.34
N SER A 410 39.94 3.23 -32.22
CA SER A 410 41.32 2.88 -32.52
C SER A 410 42.31 3.37 -31.44
N SER A 411 42.03 4.51 -30.79
CA SER A 411 42.87 5.02 -29.70
C SER A 411 42.85 4.09 -28.49
N ASP A 412 41.70 3.46 -28.20
CA ASP A 412 41.52 2.51 -27.09
C ASP A 412 42.53 1.36 -27.12
N LEU A 413 42.90 0.92 -28.32
CA LEU A 413 43.84 -0.19 -28.55
C LEU A 413 45.32 0.25 -28.49
N THR A 414 45.59 1.55 -28.58
CA THR A 414 46.96 2.10 -28.59
C THR A 414 47.44 2.57 -27.21
N ALA A 415 46.53 2.90 -26.29
CA ALA A 415 46.85 3.42 -24.95
C ALA A 415 47.31 2.37 -23.92
N THR A 416 47.58 1.12 -24.34
CA THR A 416 48.23 0.09 -23.52
C THR A 416 49.73 0.38 -23.34
N GLU A 417 50.06 1.51 -22.74
CA GLU A 417 51.41 1.78 -22.21
C GLU A 417 51.36 1.84 -20.69
N LEU A 418 51.40 0.67 -20.02
CA LEU A 418 51.94 0.52 -18.66
C LEU A 418 52.49 -0.91 -18.50
N PRO A 419 53.27 -1.16 -17.43
CA PRO A 419 54.64 -0.76 -17.17
C PRO A 419 55.62 -1.82 -17.71
N LEU A 420 56.79 -1.37 -18.16
CA LEU A 420 58.05 -2.03 -18.57
C LEU A 420 58.25 -3.57 -18.76
N ASP A 421 57.32 -4.50 -18.53
CA ASP A 421 57.54 -5.95 -18.67
C ASP A 421 56.49 -6.74 -19.49
N GLN A 422 55.41 -6.13 -20.00
CA GLN A 422 54.48 -6.81 -20.93
C GLN A 422 54.34 -6.06 -22.25
N LYS A 423 55.20 -6.43 -23.21
CA LYS A 423 55.38 -5.77 -24.51
C LYS A 423 54.51 -6.34 -25.64
N PHE A 424 53.33 -6.93 -25.35
CA PHE A 424 52.57 -7.65 -26.38
C PHE A 424 51.11 -7.19 -26.50
N ARG A 425 50.73 -6.82 -27.73
CA ARG A 425 49.40 -6.32 -28.16
C ARG A 425 48.33 -7.42 -28.28
N VAL A 426 48.65 -8.65 -27.89
CA VAL A 426 47.89 -9.86 -28.21
C VAL A 426 47.62 -10.62 -26.93
N VAL A 427 46.33 -10.80 -26.60
CA VAL A 427 45.92 -11.56 -25.43
C VAL A 427 46.03 -13.05 -25.76
N VAL A 428 46.83 -13.78 -24.99
CA VAL A 428 47.01 -15.24 -25.12
C VAL A 428 46.39 -15.93 -23.92
N SER A 429 45.36 -16.75 -24.16
CA SER A 429 44.61 -17.48 -23.14
C SER A 429 44.87 -18.98 -23.26
N GLY A 430 44.97 -19.69 -22.12
CA GLY A 430 45.11 -21.16 -22.06
C GLY A 430 43.77 -21.91 -22.01
N ASP A 431 43.84 -23.24 -21.92
CA ASP A 431 42.71 -24.18 -22.07
C ASP A 431 41.43 -23.79 -21.30
N THR A 432 41.55 -23.30 -20.06
CA THR A 432 40.40 -22.96 -19.21
C THR A 432 39.66 -21.67 -19.61
N GLU A 433 40.24 -20.85 -20.49
CA GLU A 433 39.70 -19.55 -20.90
C GLU A 433 39.47 -19.43 -22.42
N THR A 434 39.46 -20.55 -23.15
CA THR A 434 39.18 -20.55 -24.60
C THR A 434 37.73 -20.12 -24.88
N LEU A 435 37.52 -19.25 -25.88
CA LEU A 435 36.22 -18.66 -26.24
C LEU A 435 35.85 -19.08 -27.66
N GLN A 436 34.56 -19.36 -27.88
CA GLN A 436 34.04 -19.63 -29.22
C GLN A 436 34.02 -18.34 -30.07
N LEU A 437 34.22 -18.46 -31.39
CA LEU A 437 34.21 -17.31 -32.31
C LEU A 437 32.95 -16.43 -32.17
N THR A 438 31.76 -17.03 -32.02
CA THR A 438 30.49 -16.30 -31.85
C THR A 438 30.47 -15.52 -30.55
N GLN A 439 30.90 -16.12 -29.44
CA GLN A 439 30.99 -15.45 -28.13
C GLN A 439 32.01 -14.30 -28.17
N TYR A 440 33.12 -14.47 -28.90
CA TYR A 440 34.10 -13.40 -29.07
C TYR A 440 33.55 -12.24 -29.90
N GLN A 441 32.86 -12.54 -31.01
CA GLN A 441 32.16 -11.54 -31.83
C GLN A 441 31.08 -10.81 -31.02
N ASP A 442 30.26 -11.51 -30.25
CA ASP A 442 29.23 -10.91 -29.41
C ASP A 442 29.85 -9.99 -28.35
N THR A 443 30.98 -10.39 -27.73
CA THR A 443 31.69 -9.55 -26.75
C THR A 443 32.18 -8.24 -27.38
N ILE A 444 32.74 -8.29 -28.59
CA ILE A 444 33.17 -7.08 -29.30
C ILE A 444 31.94 -6.25 -29.73
N GLY A 445 30.86 -6.89 -30.16
CA GLY A 445 29.61 -6.22 -30.52
C GLY A 445 28.99 -5.47 -29.33
N HIS A 446 29.00 -6.08 -28.15
CA HIS A 446 28.56 -5.44 -26.91
C HIS A 446 29.42 -4.24 -26.54
N LEU A 447 30.75 -4.37 -26.63
CA LEU A 447 31.69 -3.28 -26.38
C LEU A 447 31.52 -2.13 -27.39
N TRP A 448 31.35 -2.45 -28.67
CA TRP A 448 31.11 -1.46 -29.72
C TRP A 448 29.80 -0.70 -29.46
N ASN A 449 28.75 -1.41 -29.05
CA ASN A 449 27.47 -0.79 -28.73
C ASN A 449 27.52 0.05 -27.45
N SER A 450 28.23 -0.39 -26.41
CA SER A 450 28.35 0.41 -25.18
C SER A 450 29.06 1.73 -25.43
N GLU A 451 30.17 1.70 -26.18
CA GLU A 451 30.90 2.93 -26.55
C GLU A 451 30.06 3.83 -27.47
N PHE A 452 29.30 3.24 -28.40
CA PHE A 452 28.38 4.00 -29.25
C PHE A 452 27.27 4.69 -28.45
N VAL A 453 26.66 3.99 -27.49
CA VAL A 453 25.62 4.54 -26.63
C VAL A 453 26.16 5.73 -25.82
N VAL A 454 27.35 5.58 -25.22
CA VAL A 454 28.02 6.65 -24.46
C VAL A 454 28.36 7.84 -25.34
N ALA A 455 28.79 7.61 -26.58
CA ALA A 455 29.08 8.69 -27.52
C ALA A 455 27.81 9.45 -27.92
N ILE A 456 26.73 8.75 -28.28
CA ILE A 456 25.47 9.38 -28.70
C ILE A 456 24.87 10.26 -27.60
N ASP A 457 24.91 9.80 -26.34
CA ASP A 457 24.40 10.55 -25.20
C ASP A 457 25.03 11.95 -25.06
N ARG A 458 26.30 12.09 -25.48
CA ARG A 458 27.04 13.36 -25.45
C ARG A 458 26.86 14.24 -26.69
N LEU A 459 26.28 13.70 -27.77
CA LEU A 459 26.15 14.35 -29.08
C LEU A 459 24.75 14.92 -29.34
N PHE A 460 23.82 14.85 -28.38
CA PHE A 460 22.50 15.48 -28.54
C PHE A 460 22.58 17.02 -28.57
N ASP A 461 21.94 17.62 -29.57
CA ASP A 461 21.89 19.07 -29.72
C ASP A 461 20.73 19.67 -28.91
N ARG A 462 21.07 20.27 -27.77
CA ARG A 462 20.11 20.97 -26.89
C ARG A 462 19.76 22.39 -27.35
N GLN A 463 20.52 22.98 -28.28
CA GLN A 463 20.21 24.30 -28.83
C GLN A 463 19.17 24.24 -29.96
N ALA A 464 18.98 23.06 -30.55
CA ALA A 464 17.92 22.80 -31.51
C ALA A 464 16.52 22.98 -30.91
N ASN A 465 15.53 23.18 -31.78
CA ASN A 465 14.13 23.31 -31.37
C ASN A 465 13.65 22.03 -30.67
N ALA A 466 13.11 22.17 -29.46
CA ALA A 466 12.58 21.05 -28.70
C ALA A 466 11.36 20.41 -29.39
N VAL A 467 11.37 19.09 -29.49
CA VAL A 467 10.26 18.29 -30.03
C VAL A 467 9.31 17.91 -28.90
N ARG A 468 8.01 18.14 -29.08
CA ARG A 468 6.98 17.79 -28.09
C ARG A 468 6.62 16.31 -28.17
N VAL A 469 6.58 15.63 -27.02
CA VAL A 469 6.22 14.22 -26.87
C VAL A 469 5.21 14.08 -25.74
N ASP A 470 4.14 13.31 -25.96
CA ASP A 470 3.14 13.04 -24.93
C ASP A 470 3.58 11.87 -24.04
N ALA A 471 3.77 12.15 -22.76
CA ALA A 471 4.09 11.16 -21.74
C ALA A 471 2.84 10.77 -20.94
N LYS A 472 2.67 9.47 -20.71
CA LYS A 472 1.61 8.84 -19.92
C LYS A 472 2.15 8.48 -18.54
N PHE A 473 1.70 9.20 -17.52
CA PHE A 473 2.02 8.97 -16.13
C PHE A 473 0.96 8.07 -15.50
N SER A 474 1.35 6.88 -15.05
CA SER A 474 0.52 5.98 -14.26
C SER A 474 0.76 6.25 -12.78
N MET A 475 -0.25 6.78 -12.10
CA MET A 475 -0.24 7.03 -10.67
C MET A 475 -1.14 6.02 -9.97
N SER A 476 -0.65 5.34 -8.94
CA SER A 476 -1.46 4.44 -8.12
C SER A 476 -2.17 5.25 -7.04
N LEU A 477 -3.46 5.48 -7.21
CA LEU A 477 -4.31 6.17 -6.24
C LEU A 477 -4.96 5.18 -5.30
N LEU A 478 -5.16 5.61 -4.05
CA LEU A 478 -5.88 4.83 -3.07
C LEU A 478 -7.37 5.17 -3.16
N THR A 479 -8.21 4.17 -3.37
CA THR A 479 -9.65 4.36 -3.54
C THR A 479 -10.43 3.53 -2.53
N ILE A 480 -11.54 4.09 -2.03
CA ILE A 480 -12.51 3.33 -1.23
C ILE A 480 -13.49 2.70 -2.21
N ALA A 481 -13.42 1.39 -2.40
CA ALA A 481 -14.25 0.65 -3.33
C ALA A 481 -15.27 -0.26 -2.61
N VAL A 482 -16.42 -0.48 -3.25
CA VAL A 482 -17.44 -1.40 -2.75
C VAL A 482 -17.07 -2.83 -3.14
N THR A 483 -17.05 -3.75 -2.18
CA THR A 483 -16.83 -5.17 -2.46
C THR A 483 -18.09 -5.76 -3.12
N PRO A 484 -18.01 -6.24 -4.38
CA PRO A 484 -19.22 -6.59 -5.14
C PRO A 484 -19.93 -7.83 -4.59
N ARG A 485 -19.18 -8.81 -4.07
CA ARG A 485 -19.75 -10.06 -3.53
C ARG A 485 -20.54 -9.84 -2.24
N THR A 486 -20.07 -8.94 -1.37
CA THR A 486 -20.77 -8.60 -0.13
C THR A 486 -22.00 -7.76 -0.40
N ALA A 487 -21.90 -6.78 -1.31
CA ALA A 487 -23.04 -5.96 -1.74
C ALA A 487 -24.22 -6.84 -2.19
N VAL A 488 -23.97 -7.79 -3.11
CA VAL A 488 -25.00 -8.75 -3.59
C VAL A 488 -25.60 -9.56 -2.45
N ALA A 489 -24.79 -10.05 -1.52
CA ALA A 489 -25.28 -10.83 -0.39
C ALA A 489 -26.22 -10.01 0.52
N VAL A 490 -25.88 -8.74 0.79
CA VAL A 490 -26.74 -7.82 1.57
C VAL A 490 -28.02 -7.49 0.82
N GLU A 491 -27.93 -7.18 -0.47
CA GLU A 491 -29.09 -6.91 -1.34
C GLU A 491 -30.07 -8.09 -1.32
N VAL A 492 -29.59 -9.31 -1.50
CA VAL A 492 -30.43 -10.52 -1.51
C VAL A 492 -31.16 -10.69 -0.17
N ILE A 493 -30.45 -10.58 0.96
CA ILE A 493 -31.05 -10.75 2.29
C ILE A 493 -32.10 -9.66 2.56
N THR A 494 -31.79 -8.41 2.24
CA THR A 494 -32.68 -7.27 2.50
C THR A 494 -33.90 -7.25 1.57
N ILE A 495 -33.75 -7.64 0.29
CA ILE A 495 -34.86 -7.81 -0.66
C ILE A 495 -35.78 -8.94 -0.19
N LEU A 496 -35.23 -10.11 0.16
CA LEU A 496 -36.03 -11.23 0.67
C LEU A 496 -36.74 -10.86 1.98
N GLY A 497 -36.08 -10.12 2.87
CA GLY A 497 -36.69 -9.58 4.09
C GLY A 497 -37.82 -8.60 3.80
N SER A 498 -37.63 -7.70 2.82
CA SER A 498 -38.66 -6.74 2.40
C SER A 498 -39.87 -7.44 1.81
N LEU A 499 -39.68 -8.41 0.90
CA LEU A 499 -40.76 -9.20 0.32
C LEU A 499 -41.55 -9.98 1.39
N LEU A 500 -40.85 -10.54 2.38
CA LEU A 500 -41.50 -11.23 3.49
C LEU A 500 -42.39 -10.27 4.30
N VAL A 501 -41.87 -9.11 4.70
CA VAL A 501 -42.63 -8.12 5.48
C VAL A 501 -43.80 -7.56 4.67
N LEU A 502 -43.61 -7.34 3.37
CA LEU A 502 -44.66 -6.89 2.46
C LEU A 502 -45.79 -7.93 2.34
N TYR A 503 -45.44 -9.21 2.19
CA TYR A 503 -46.41 -10.31 2.25
C TYR A 503 -47.17 -10.34 3.58
N LEU A 504 -46.47 -10.16 4.70
CA LEU A 504 -47.08 -10.17 6.04
C LEU A 504 -48.00 -8.96 6.26
N SER A 505 -47.69 -7.80 5.67
CA SER A 505 -48.57 -6.62 5.69
C SER A 505 -49.94 -6.88 5.06
N PHE A 506 -50.00 -7.83 4.11
CA PHE A 506 -51.21 -8.28 3.46
C PHE A 506 -51.89 -9.43 4.20
N ALA A 507 -51.11 -10.37 4.74
CA ALA A 507 -51.61 -11.56 5.43
C ALA A 507 -52.19 -11.27 6.83
N TYR A 508 -51.54 -10.45 7.66
CA TYR A 508 -51.97 -10.21 9.05
C TYR A 508 -53.34 -9.52 9.20
N PRO A 509 -53.70 -8.52 8.38
CA PRO A 509 -55.02 -7.92 8.45
C PRO A 509 -56.17 -8.91 8.20
N ARG A 510 -55.91 -10.02 7.51
CA ARG A 510 -56.89 -11.05 7.15
C ARG A 510 -56.99 -12.19 8.17
N ARG A 511 -56.08 -12.25 9.16
CA ARG A 511 -56.14 -13.30 10.19
C ARG A 511 -57.23 -12.99 11.24
N PRO A 512 -57.92 -14.03 11.76
CA PRO A 512 -58.90 -13.85 12.83
C PRO A 512 -58.22 -13.36 14.12
N ARG A 513 -58.95 -12.58 14.91
CA ARG A 513 -58.42 -11.88 16.10
C ARG A 513 -59.16 -12.32 17.35
N LEU A 514 -58.40 -12.65 18.39
CA LEU A 514 -58.91 -13.09 19.69
C LEU A 514 -58.65 -12.08 20.82
N LEU A 515 -57.59 -11.29 20.70
CA LEU A 515 -57.09 -10.44 21.78
C LEU A 515 -57.85 -9.10 21.86
N HIS A 516 -58.19 -8.69 23.09
CA HIS A 516 -58.84 -7.41 23.41
C HIS A 516 -57.84 -6.36 23.95
N ARG A 517 -56.74 -6.81 24.56
CA ARG A 517 -55.67 -5.98 25.14
C ARG A 517 -54.34 -6.73 24.99
N ASP A 518 -53.21 -6.01 25.09
CA ASP A 518 -51.87 -6.61 25.01
C ASP A 518 -51.69 -7.68 26.10
N PRO A 519 -51.38 -8.96 25.74
CA PRO A 519 -51.11 -10.01 26.71
C PRO A 519 -49.69 -9.88 27.33
N SER A 520 -49.09 -8.68 27.30
CA SER A 520 -47.78 -8.41 27.87
C SER A 520 -47.78 -8.23 29.38
N SER A 521 -48.92 -7.89 30.01
CA SER A 521 -48.98 -7.72 31.47
C SER A 521 -49.49 -8.99 32.16
N ILE A 522 -49.08 -9.21 33.40
CA ILE A 522 -49.53 -10.37 34.20
C ILE A 522 -51.04 -10.30 34.39
N ALA A 523 -51.58 -9.11 34.68
CA ALA A 523 -53.01 -8.90 34.81
C ALA A 523 -53.78 -9.27 33.53
N ALA A 524 -53.30 -8.87 32.35
CA ALA A 524 -53.93 -9.20 31.08
C ALA A 524 -53.84 -10.71 30.75
N GLN A 525 -52.72 -11.37 31.08
CA GLN A 525 -52.58 -12.82 30.91
C GLN A 525 -53.54 -13.60 31.81
N CYS A 526 -53.70 -13.18 33.06
CA CYS A 526 -54.63 -13.80 34.00
C CYS A 526 -56.10 -13.58 33.59
N HIS A 527 -56.46 -12.37 33.17
CA HIS A 527 -57.79 -12.08 32.61
C HIS A 527 -58.08 -12.95 31.39
N LEU A 528 -57.10 -13.07 30.47
CA LEU A 528 -57.22 -13.90 29.29
C LEU A 528 -57.48 -15.36 29.66
N ILE A 529 -56.72 -15.93 30.61
CA ILE A 529 -56.89 -17.32 31.08
C ILE A 529 -58.27 -17.54 31.71
N ALA A 530 -58.73 -16.59 32.52
CA ALA A 530 -60.04 -16.67 33.18
C ALA A 530 -61.22 -16.61 32.18
N ARG A 531 -61.05 -15.96 31.04
CA ARG A 531 -62.05 -15.86 29.97
C ARG A 531 -61.99 -17.00 28.95
N LEU A 532 -60.77 -17.43 28.58
CA LEU A 532 -60.58 -18.40 27.49
C LEU A 532 -60.91 -19.84 27.88
N ILE A 533 -60.67 -20.24 29.12
CA ILE A 533 -60.74 -21.65 29.56
C ILE A 533 -62.01 -21.86 30.39
N GLY A 534 -62.81 -22.86 30.03
CA GLY A 534 -64.06 -23.16 30.71
C GLY A 534 -63.88 -23.61 32.16
N PRO A 535 -64.90 -23.41 33.03
CA PRO A 535 -64.81 -23.71 34.45
C PRO A 535 -64.51 -25.19 34.72
N ASP A 536 -65.04 -26.11 33.90
CA ASP A 536 -64.83 -27.54 34.04
C ASP A 536 -63.39 -27.94 33.67
N THR A 537 -62.88 -27.45 32.54
CA THR A 537 -61.48 -27.63 32.15
C THR A 537 -60.52 -27.02 33.15
N LEU A 538 -60.85 -25.86 33.72
CA LEU A 538 -60.02 -25.20 34.72
C LEU A 538 -59.98 -26.00 36.04
N ASN A 539 -61.11 -26.58 36.45
CA ASN A 539 -61.20 -27.43 37.64
C ASN A 539 -60.39 -28.74 37.48
N THR A 540 -60.35 -29.29 36.26
CA THR A 540 -59.48 -30.44 35.96
C THR A 540 -57.99 -30.09 36.03
N LEU A 541 -57.62 -28.88 35.58
CA LEU A 541 -56.23 -28.40 35.57
C LEU A 541 -55.74 -27.89 36.94
N SER A 542 -56.64 -27.55 37.85
CA SER A 542 -56.32 -27.07 39.21
C SER A 542 -56.00 -28.17 40.22
N HIS A 543 -56.00 -29.44 39.80
CA HIS A 543 -55.63 -30.55 40.68
C HIS A 543 -54.15 -30.44 41.13
N PRO A 544 -53.83 -30.70 42.42
CA PRO A 544 -52.51 -30.44 43.00
C PRO A 544 -51.38 -31.17 42.27
N ASN A 545 -51.63 -32.38 41.76
CA ASN A 545 -50.64 -33.17 41.01
C ASN A 545 -50.26 -32.57 39.65
N TYR A 546 -51.15 -31.79 39.02
CA TYR A 546 -50.88 -31.15 37.73
C TYR A 546 -50.14 -29.81 37.88
N HIS A 547 -50.17 -29.22 39.08
CA HIS A 547 -49.40 -28.02 39.42
C HIS A 547 -47.89 -28.31 39.50
N VAL A 548 -47.51 -29.58 39.72
CA VAL A 548 -46.12 -30.07 39.86
C VAL A 548 -45.65 -30.90 38.65
N ALA A 549 -46.56 -31.24 37.72
CA ALA A 549 -46.25 -32.05 36.54
C ALA A 549 -45.31 -31.35 35.54
N LYS A 550 -44.40 -32.12 34.92
CA LYS A 550 -43.43 -31.59 33.95
C LYS A 550 -44.08 -31.07 32.68
N THR A 551 -43.48 -30.08 32.02
CA THR A 551 -43.95 -29.61 30.71
C THR A 551 -43.98 -30.74 29.66
N ARG A 552 -43.06 -31.72 29.74
CA ARG A 552 -43.08 -32.92 28.87
C ARG A 552 -44.26 -33.84 29.15
N GLU A 553 -44.68 -33.96 30.41
CA GLU A 553 -45.81 -34.79 30.83
C GLU A 553 -47.13 -34.13 30.46
N LEU A 554 -47.26 -32.82 30.66
CA LEU A 554 -48.40 -32.03 30.18
C LEU A 554 -48.52 -32.04 28.65
N ARG A 555 -47.38 -32.00 27.94
CA ARG A 555 -47.36 -32.17 26.47
C ARG A 555 -47.74 -33.59 26.04
N LYS A 556 -47.39 -34.61 26.82
CA LYS A 556 -47.83 -36.00 26.56
C LYS A 556 -49.33 -36.14 26.80
N TRP A 557 -49.84 -35.55 27.88
CA TRP A 557 -51.27 -35.52 28.20
C TRP A 557 -52.09 -34.84 27.10
N THR A 558 -51.60 -33.74 26.53
CA THR A 558 -52.27 -33.06 25.40
C THR A 558 -52.19 -33.78 24.06
N LYS A 559 -51.49 -34.91 23.95
CA LYS A 559 -51.49 -35.68 22.69
C LYS A 559 -52.84 -36.37 22.51
N GLY A 560 -53.54 -36.00 21.44
CA GLY A 560 -54.87 -36.53 21.11
C GLY A 560 -56.04 -35.67 21.59
N LEU A 561 -55.77 -34.59 22.34
CA LEU A 561 -56.77 -33.61 22.76
C LEU A 561 -56.79 -32.39 21.82
N TRP A 562 -57.98 -31.83 21.62
CA TRP A 562 -58.24 -30.70 20.74
C TRP A 562 -58.93 -29.57 21.49
N CYS A 563 -58.63 -28.33 21.10
CA CYS A 563 -59.27 -27.13 21.57
C CYS A 563 -60.44 -26.80 20.65
N ARG A 564 -61.65 -26.84 21.20
CA ARG A 564 -62.89 -26.54 20.48
C ARG A 564 -63.57 -25.34 21.10
N TRP A 565 -64.08 -24.44 20.25
CA TRP A 565 -64.90 -23.32 20.67
C TRP A 565 -66.31 -23.83 21.01
N THR A 566 -66.73 -23.64 22.25
CA THR A 566 -68.09 -23.90 22.72
C THR A 566 -68.78 -22.58 23.11
N THR A 567 -70.07 -22.46 22.81
CA THR A 567 -70.87 -21.29 23.18
C THR A 567 -71.34 -21.45 24.62
N GLY A 568 -70.73 -20.72 25.55
CA GLY A 568 -71.22 -20.57 26.92
C GLY A 568 -72.38 -19.58 27.01
N SER A 569 -73.05 -19.51 28.16
CA SER A 569 -74.26 -18.70 28.39
C SER A 569 -74.08 -17.18 28.24
N VAL A 570 -72.85 -16.66 28.22
CA VAL A 570 -72.54 -15.23 28.04
C VAL A 570 -71.32 -14.95 27.13
N ASP A 571 -70.41 -15.91 26.90
CA ASP A 571 -69.18 -15.72 26.11
C ASP A 571 -68.74 -17.01 25.38
N GLN A 572 -67.94 -16.89 24.31
CA GLN A 572 -67.27 -18.02 23.65
C GLN A 572 -66.11 -18.53 24.52
N VAL A 573 -66.09 -19.84 24.80
CA VAL A 573 -65.11 -20.47 25.69
C VAL A 573 -64.41 -21.61 24.94
N ILE A 574 -63.14 -21.87 25.24
CA ILE A 574 -62.39 -23.01 24.69
C ILE A 574 -62.50 -24.17 25.68
N GLU A 575 -63.03 -25.29 25.19
CA GLU A 575 -63.05 -26.56 25.90
C GLU A 575 -62.00 -27.51 25.31
N ILE A 576 -61.30 -28.26 26.18
CA ILE A 576 -60.32 -29.27 25.80
C ILE A 576 -61.05 -30.60 25.75
N SER A 577 -61.25 -31.15 24.55
CA SER A 577 -62.00 -32.39 24.32
C SER A 577 -61.18 -33.41 23.53
N SER A 578 -61.58 -34.69 23.62
CA SER A 578 -61.10 -35.71 22.68
C SER A 578 -61.72 -35.48 21.29
N ILE A 579 -61.16 -36.11 20.25
CA ILE A 579 -61.71 -36.12 18.88
C ILE A 579 -63.20 -36.52 18.87
N ASP A 580 -63.62 -37.37 19.81
CA ASP A 580 -65.00 -37.87 19.93
C ASP A 580 -65.97 -36.87 20.60
N GLY A 581 -65.53 -35.65 20.90
CA GLY A 581 -66.36 -34.61 21.55
C GLY A 581 -66.64 -34.84 23.04
N SER A 582 -66.06 -35.88 23.64
CA SER A 582 -66.15 -36.10 25.09
C SER A 582 -65.25 -35.11 25.85
N PRO A 583 -65.74 -34.52 26.96
CA PRO A 583 -64.89 -33.71 27.84
C PRO A 583 -63.73 -34.56 28.34
N ALA A 584 -62.55 -33.97 28.49
CA ALA A 584 -61.34 -34.68 28.89
C ALA A 584 -61.53 -35.45 30.22
N LYS A 585 -61.91 -36.74 30.15
CA LYS A 585 -61.93 -37.63 31.32
C LYS A 585 -60.51 -38.11 31.60
N MET A 586 -60.06 -37.91 32.84
CA MET A 586 -58.71 -38.29 33.29
C MET A 586 -58.46 -39.80 33.14
N CYS A 587 -57.34 -40.17 32.53
CA CYS A 587 -56.67 -41.44 32.81
C CYS A 587 -55.27 -41.20 33.39
N ALA A 588 -54.99 -41.96 34.46
CA ALA A 588 -53.75 -42.14 35.23
C ALA A 588 -53.01 -40.88 35.75
N ARG A 589 -52.83 -40.84 37.08
CA ARG A 589 -52.02 -39.85 37.82
C ARG A 589 -50.65 -39.64 37.15
N PRO A 590 -50.21 -38.40 36.87
CA PRO A 590 -48.80 -38.16 36.57
C PRO A 590 -47.97 -38.57 37.79
N ALA A 591 -46.96 -39.41 37.58
CA ALA A 591 -46.08 -39.86 38.66
C ALA A 591 -45.32 -38.65 39.25
N VAL A 592 -45.36 -38.49 40.57
CA VAL A 592 -44.59 -37.45 41.27
C VAL A 592 -43.11 -37.70 41.00
N SER A 593 -42.49 -36.82 40.21
CA SER A 593 -41.07 -36.94 39.85
C SER A 593 -40.25 -35.92 40.62
N ALA A 594 -39.19 -36.38 41.30
CA ALA A 594 -38.24 -35.52 42.01
C ALA A 594 -37.43 -34.56 41.12
N ARG A 595 -37.48 -34.69 39.78
CA ARG A 595 -36.63 -33.95 38.82
C ARG A 595 -37.34 -32.69 38.30
N ARG A 596 -36.74 -31.50 38.49
CA ARG A 596 -37.26 -30.18 38.03
C ARG A 596 -37.37 -30.08 36.50
N ASP A 597 -38.26 -29.22 35.99
CA ASP A 597 -38.36 -28.89 34.56
C ASP A 597 -37.03 -28.30 34.05
N PRO A 598 -36.64 -28.53 32.78
CA PRO A 598 -35.36 -28.05 32.27
C PRO A 598 -35.31 -26.52 32.31
N MET A 599 -34.36 -26.00 33.09
CA MET A 599 -34.03 -24.58 33.12
C MET A 599 -33.51 -24.12 31.75
N PRO A 600 -33.59 -22.81 31.44
CA PRO A 600 -32.95 -22.26 30.24
C PRO A 600 -31.47 -22.65 30.18
N HIS A 601 -30.91 -22.78 28.97
CA HIS A 601 -29.53 -23.22 28.77
C HIS A 601 -28.53 -22.39 29.60
N PHE A 602 -28.67 -21.07 29.65
CA PHE A 602 -27.78 -20.17 30.38
C PHE A 602 -27.84 -20.29 31.93
N LEU A 603 -28.85 -20.97 32.49
CA LEU A 603 -28.97 -21.26 33.93
C LEU A 603 -28.49 -22.66 34.29
N THR A 604 -28.14 -23.48 33.29
CA THR A 604 -27.60 -24.82 33.51
C THR A 604 -26.08 -24.78 33.40
N LEU A 605 -25.38 -25.21 34.45
CA LEU A 605 -23.92 -25.22 34.55
C LEU A 605 -23.21 -25.76 33.29
N PRO A 606 -23.55 -26.93 32.71
CA PRO A 606 -22.81 -27.46 31.57
C PRO A 606 -22.95 -26.61 30.31
N TRP A 607 -24.14 -26.07 30.04
CA TRP A 607 -24.36 -25.24 28.85
C TRP A 607 -23.77 -23.85 29.02
N PHE A 608 -23.86 -23.26 30.22
CA PHE A 608 -23.21 -21.99 30.55
C PHE A 608 -21.68 -22.08 30.39
N VAL A 609 -21.06 -23.14 30.94
CA VAL A 609 -19.61 -23.37 30.77
C VAL A 609 -19.25 -23.56 29.30
N MET A 610 -20.04 -24.34 28.54
CA MET A 610 -19.82 -24.51 27.10
C MET A 610 -19.90 -23.19 26.32
N GLU A 611 -20.86 -22.32 26.62
CA GLU A 611 -20.98 -21.00 25.99
C GLU A 611 -19.79 -20.09 26.30
N CYS A 612 -19.35 -20.06 27.56
CA CYS A 612 -18.15 -19.32 27.96
C CYS A 612 -16.89 -19.86 27.28
N VAL A 613 -16.72 -21.19 27.22
CA VAL A 613 -15.55 -21.83 26.57
C VAL A 613 -15.56 -21.57 25.06
N LEU A 614 -16.72 -21.63 24.39
CA LEU A 614 -16.84 -21.31 22.98
C LEU A 614 -16.50 -19.84 22.69
N LEU A 615 -16.93 -18.92 23.56
CA LEU A 615 -16.63 -17.50 23.40
C LEU A 615 -15.14 -17.20 23.61
N VAL A 616 -14.53 -17.78 24.65
CA VAL A 616 -13.08 -17.68 24.88
C VAL A 616 -12.31 -18.31 23.72
N GLY A 617 -12.72 -19.49 23.25
CA GLY A 617 -12.11 -20.18 22.12
C GLY A 617 -12.19 -19.40 20.80
N ALA A 618 -13.30 -18.69 20.57
CA ALA A 618 -13.42 -17.82 19.40
C ALA A 618 -12.45 -16.63 19.49
N VAL A 619 -12.37 -15.95 20.64
CA VAL A 619 -11.46 -14.82 20.86
C VAL A 619 -10.00 -15.25 20.73
N THR A 620 -9.61 -16.41 21.28
CA THR A 620 -8.24 -16.93 21.14
C THR A 620 -7.91 -17.29 19.69
N LEU A 621 -8.86 -17.85 18.94
CA LEU A 621 -8.68 -18.12 17.51
C LEU A 621 -8.47 -16.83 16.70
N PHE A 622 -9.19 -15.74 17.00
CA PHE A 622 -8.92 -14.42 16.41
C PHE A 622 -7.51 -13.91 16.74
N GLY A 623 -7.09 -14.01 18.00
CA GLY A 623 -5.75 -13.63 18.42
C GLY A 623 -4.66 -14.42 17.67
N LEU A 624 -4.81 -15.74 17.56
CA LEU A 624 -3.86 -16.61 16.88
C LEU A 624 -3.80 -16.40 15.35
N THR A 625 -4.94 -16.15 14.71
CA THR A 625 -4.98 -15.87 13.27
C THR A 625 -4.32 -14.53 12.94
N TYR A 626 -4.52 -13.52 13.80
CA TYR A 626 -3.86 -12.23 13.66
C TYR A 626 -2.33 -12.33 13.83
N THR A 627 -1.85 -13.00 14.89
CA THR A 627 -0.40 -13.17 15.09
C THR A 627 0.24 -13.97 13.96
N TRP A 628 -0.47 -14.97 13.43
CA TRP A 628 -0.01 -15.75 12.28
C TRP A 628 0.18 -14.86 11.03
N ILE A 629 -0.78 -13.96 10.73
CA ILE A 629 -0.65 -13.01 9.61
C ILE A 629 0.52 -12.07 9.82
N GLN A 630 0.72 -11.51 11.02
CA GLN A 630 1.84 -10.59 11.26
C GLN A 630 3.21 -11.23 10.99
N ILE A 631 3.36 -12.53 11.30
CA ILE A 631 4.63 -13.24 11.11
C ILE A 631 4.86 -13.60 9.63
N HIS A 632 3.80 -13.93 8.88
CA HIS A 632 3.90 -14.47 7.51
C HIS A 632 3.43 -13.50 6.42
N ALA A 633 3.21 -12.22 6.76
CA ALA A 633 2.69 -11.21 5.85
C ALA A 633 3.63 -10.96 4.65
N ILE A 634 4.94 -11.01 4.87
CA ILE A 634 5.96 -10.65 3.87
C ILE A 634 6.09 -11.75 2.79
N ASP A 635 5.90 -13.01 3.15
CA ASP A 635 6.16 -14.15 2.24
C ASP A 635 4.93 -14.63 1.44
N SER A 636 3.70 -14.19 1.78
CA SER A 636 2.48 -14.91 1.36
C SER A 636 1.26 -14.07 0.96
N LEU A 637 1.45 -12.83 0.52
CA LEU A 637 0.36 -11.92 0.13
C LEU A 637 -0.60 -12.48 -0.94
N SER A 638 -0.17 -13.40 -1.81
CA SER A 638 -1.02 -14.03 -2.84
C SER A 638 -1.60 -15.40 -2.47
N SER A 639 -1.30 -15.91 -1.26
CA SER A 639 -1.71 -17.26 -0.86
C SER A 639 -3.20 -17.34 -0.52
N THR A 640 -3.87 -18.44 -0.91
CA THR A 640 -5.27 -18.71 -0.54
C THR A 640 -5.49 -18.74 0.97
N ARG A 641 -4.46 -19.14 1.74
CA ARG A 641 -4.46 -19.13 3.21
C ARG A 641 -4.55 -17.71 3.76
N PHE A 642 -3.82 -16.78 3.16
CA PHE A 642 -3.87 -15.36 3.52
C PHE A 642 -5.25 -14.77 3.23
N LEU A 643 -5.84 -15.08 2.06
CA LEU A 643 -7.18 -14.59 1.72
C LEU A 643 -8.25 -15.09 2.70
N VAL A 644 -8.22 -16.38 3.08
CA VAL A 644 -9.15 -16.94 4.07
C VAL A 644 -8.96 -16.27 5.45
N ALA A 645 -7.72 -16.06 5.87
CA ALA A 645 -7.42 -15.39 7.13
C ALA A 645 -7.86 -13.92 7.13
N ALA A 646 -7.68 -13.20 6.01
CA ALA A 646 -8.15 -11.82 5.84
C ALA A 646 -9.68 -11.73 5.89
N VAL A 647 -10.40 -12.62 5.20
CA VAL A 647 -11.88 -12.71 5.27
C VAL A 647 -12.32 -12.97 6.71
N PHE A 648 -11.66 -13.90 7.42
CA PHE A 648 -11.97 -14.17 8.81
C PHE A 648 -11.78 -12.94 9.71
N LEU A 649 -10.69 -12.18 9.55
CA LEU A 649 -10.44 -10.96 10.33
C LEU A 649 -11.42 -9.82 10.01
N VAL A 650 -11.87 -9.69 8.76
CA VAL A 650 -12.81 -8.63 8.36
C VAL A 650 -14.25 -8.90 8.85
N TYR A 651 -14.78 -10.11 8.65
CA TYR A 651 -16.19 -10.41 8.98
C TYR A 651 -16.36 -11.05 10.36
N GLY A 652 -15.33 -11.72 10.87
CA GLY A 652 -15.42 -12.54 12.06
C GLY A 652 -15.74 -11.77 13.36
N PRO A 653 -15.08 -10.64 13.67
CA PRO A 653 -15.34 -9.87 14.89
C PRO A 653 -16.79 -9.39 15.00
N THR A 654 -17.37 -8.92 13.90
CA THR A 654 -18.77 -8.44 13.86
C THR A 654 -19.78 -9.58 14.00
N VAL A 655 -19.48 -10.76 13.45
CA VAL A 655 -20.29 -11.98 13.68
C VAL A 655 -20.25 -12.36 15.16
N LEU A 656 -19.07 -12.36 15.79
CA LEU A 656 -18.93 -12.69 17.21
C LEU A 656 -19.68 -11.69 18.10
N ALA A 657 -19.56 -10.39 17.82
CA ALA A 657 -20.31 -9.33 18.49
C ALA A 657 -21.83 -9.51 18.34
N SER A 658 -22.29 -9.90 17.15
CA SER A 658 -23.71 -10.16 16.87
C SER A 658 -24.25 -11.38 17.61
N ILE A 659 -23.43 -12.43 17.77
CA ILE A 659 -23.76 -13.62 18.58
C ILE A 659 -23.88 -13.22 20.05
N MET A 660 -22.92 -12.47 20.59
CA MET A 660 -22.94 -12.00 21.98
C MET A 660 -24.19 -11.12 22.25
N ARG A 661 -24.48 -10.18 21.35
CA ARG A 661 -25.71 -9.37 21.38
C ARG A 661 -26.96 -10.24 21.40
N SER A 662 -27.06 -11.24 20.54
CA SER A 662 -28.21 -12.15 20.49
C SER A 662 -28.37 -12.96 21.79
N LEU A 663 -27.27 -13.37 22.40
CA LEU A 663 -27.25 -14.11 23.66
C LEU A 663 -27.75 -13.23 24.82
N LEU A 664 -27.26 -11.99 24.92
CA LEU A 664 -27.70 -11.04 25.96
C LEU A 664 -29.14 -10.57 25.77
N ASN A 665 -29.60 -10.36 24.54
CA ASN A 665 -31.01 -10.08 24.26
C ASN A 665 -31.92 -11.26 24.67
N SER A 666 -31.46 -12.50 24.42
CA SER A 666 -32.16 -13.70 24.88
C SER A 666 -32.23 -13.76 26.42
N LEU A 667 -31.11 -13.50 27.10
CA LEU A 667 -31.04 -13.43 28.56
C LEU A 667 -32.01 -12.37 29.11
N HIS A 668 -31.99 -11.17 28.53
CA HIS A 668 -32.88 -10.07 28.89
C HIS A 668 -34.35 -10.44 28.76
N ARG A 669 -34.71 -11.09 27.65
CA ARG A 669 -36.08 -11.57 27.41
C ARG A 669 -36.52 -12.62 28.43
N HIS A 670 -35.65 -13.56 28.80
CA HIS A 670 -35.99 -14.55 29.82
C HIS A 670 -36.13 -13.95 31.22
N LEU A 671 -35.23 -13.04 31.59
CA LEU A 671 -35.23 -12.38 32.90
C LEU A 671 -36.43 -11.44 33.04
N SER A 672 -36.71 -10.63 32.01
CA SER A 672 -37.83 -9.67 32.00
C SER A 672 -39.20 -10.32 32.21
N VAL A 673 -39.37 -11.56 31.74
CA VAL A 673 -40.59 -12.35 31.97
C VAL A 673 -40.57 -13.10 33.28
N ALA A 674 -39.42 -13.63 33.73
CA ALA A 674 -39.38 -14.40 34.98
C ALA A 674 -39.43 -13.52 36.25
N GLU A 675 -38.73 -12.39 36.25
CA GLU A 675 -38.50 -11.55 37.43
C GLU A 675 -39.81 -11.06 38.10
N PRO A 676 -40.83 -10.55 37.38
CA PRO A 676 -42.06 -10.11 38.01
C PRO A 676 -42.84 -11.24 38.72
N TRP A 677 -42.78 -12.46 38.17
CA TRP A 677 -43.42 -13.64 38.76
C TRP A 677 -42.68 -14.16 40.00
N ILE A 678 -41.35 -14.02 40.02
CA ILE A 678 -40.54 -14.33 41.19
C ILE A 678 -40.86 -13.35 42.33
N GLN A 679 -40.94 -12.04 42.04
CA GLN A 679 -41.27 -11.02 43.04
C GLN A 679 -42.67 -11.23 43.66
N LEU A 680 -43.65 -11.60 42.84
CA LEU A 680 -45.02 -11.96 43.26
C LEU A 680 -45.09 -13.12 44.25
N ARG A 681 -44.11 -14.04 44.19
CA ARG A 681 -44.04 -15.22 45.04
C ARG A 681 -43.22 -14.98 46.30
N ASN A 682 -42.22 -14.09 46.24
CA ASN A 682 -41.36 -13.80 47.38
C ASN A 682 -41.96 -12.75 48.33
N GLY A 683 -43.00 -12.02 47.91
CA GLY A 683 -43.63 -11.00 48.75
C GLY A 683 -44.83 -10.30 48.10
N MET A 684 -45.47 -9.44 48.87
CA MET A 684 -46.65 -8.68 48.45
C MET A 684 -46.29 -7.60 47.40
N VAL A 685 -46.94 -7.63 46.23
CA VAL A 685 -46.68 -6.71 45.10
C VAL A 685 -47.91 -5.83 44.81
N THR A 686 -47.71 -4.56 44.48
CA THR A 686 -48.79 -3.60 44.17
C THR A 686 -49.41 -3.81 42.78
N SER A 687 -50.72 -3.57 42.64
CA SER A 687 -51.46 -3.64 41.36
C SER A 687 -50.80 -2.86 40.20
N LYS A 688 -50.19 -1.70 40.49
CA LYS A 688 -49.50 -0.88 39.48
C LYS A 688 -48.25 -1.54 38.89
N LYS A 689 -47.57 -2.41 39.64
CA LYS A 689 -46.42 -3.21 39.13
C LYS A 689 -46.89 -4.43 38.33
N LEU A 690 -48.07 -4.96 38.65
CA LEU A 690 -48.68 -6.14 37.99
C LEU A 690 -49.27 -5.83 36.62
N SER A 691 -49.70 -4.59 36.43
CA SER A 691 -50.20 -4.06 35.16
C SER A 691 -49.09 -3.59 34.21
N ALA A 692 -47.82 -3.63 34.65
CA ALA A 692 -46.70 -3.25 33.79
C ALA A 692 -46.52 -4.27 32.64
N PRO A 693 -46.31 -3.82 31.40
CA PRO A 693 -46.01 -4.70 30.28
C PRO A 693 -44.61 -5.34 30.44
N ILE A 694 -44.44 -6.54 29.89
CA ILE A 694 -43.12 -7.16 29.69
C ILE A 694 -42.21 -6.20 28.91
N TYR A 695 -40.99 -6.03 29.42
CA TYR A 695 -40.02 -5.08 28.91
C TYR A 695 -39.15 -5.69 27.79
N GLY A 696 -39.10 -5.05 26.63
CA GLY A 696 -37.97 -5.18 25.69
C GLY A 696 -36.86 -4.16 26.01
N PRO A 697 -35.62 -4.32 25.51
CA PRO A 697 -34.46 -3.53 25.94
C PRO A 697 -34.60 -2.02 25.71
N LEU A 698 -35.12 -1.62 24.55
CA LEU A 698 -35.38 -0.21 24.24
C LEU A 698 -36.59 0.33 25.01
N SER A 699 -37.63 -0.51 25.16
CA SER A 699 -38.84 -0.12 25.86
C SER A 699 -38.61 0.06 27.37
N SER A 700 -37.72 -0.71 28.02
CA SER A 700 -37.37 -0.53 29.44
C SER A 700 -36.69 0.80 29.68
N LEU A 701 -35.76 1.20 28.82
CA LEU A 701 -35.07 2.48 28.93
C LEU A 701 -36.02 3.66 28.69
N PHE A 702 -36.85 3.58 27.64
CA PHE A 702 -37.83 4.62 27.35
C PHE A 702 -38.91 4.75 28.43
N LEU A 703 -39.36 3.63 29.01
CA LEU A 703 -40.31 3.63 30.13
C LEU A 703 -39.68 4.15 31.42
N SER A 704 -38.39 3.88 31.65
CA SER A 704 -37.63 4.45 32.79
C SER A 704 -37.57 5.98 32.75
N MET A 705 -37.50 6.56 31.54
CA MET A 705 -37.53 8.01 31.33
C MET A 705 -38.93 8.64 31.45
N ARG A 706 -40.01 7.85 31.46
CA ARG A 706 -41.40 8.35 31.58
C ARG A 706 -41.92 8.25 33.03
N ARG A 707 -42.93 9.07 33.37
CA ARG A 707 -43.67 8.93 34.65
C ARG A 707 -44.50 7.64 34.62
N GLY A 708 -43.99 6.56 35.21
CA GLY A 708 -44.63 5.24 35.25
C GLY A 708 -43.99 4.28 36.26
N PRO A 709 -44.48 3.02 36.39
CA PRO A 709 -43.82 1.99 37.18
C PRO A 709 -42.43 1.68 36.58
N ARG A 710 -41.37 1.82 37.39
CA ARG A 710 -39.99 1.57 36.96
C ARG A 710 -39.72 0.07 36.85
N PRO A 711 -38.96 -0.38 35.84
CA PRO A 711 -38.52 -1.76 35.76
C PRO A 711 -37.58 -2.11 36.94
N PRO A 712 -37.47 -3.40 37.29
CA PRO A 712 -36.47 -3.87 38.25
C PRO A 712 -35.05 -3.46 37.82
N VAL A 713 -34.19 -3.15 38.80
CA VAL A 713 -32.81 -2.69 38.53
C VAL A 713 -32.04 -3.68 37.66
N ALA A 714 -32.17 -5.00 37.89
CA ALA A 714 -31.52 -6.04 37.09
C ALA A 714 -31.95 -6.05 35.62
N VAL A 715 -33.23 -5.75 35.33
CA VAL A 715 -33.74 -5.67 33.94
C VAL A 715 -33.25 -4.38 33.29
N LEU A 716 -33.17 -3.28 34.05
CA LEU A 716 -32.64 -2.00 33.58
C LEU A 716 -31.14 -2.09 33.25
N THR A 717 -30.31 -2.64 34.13
CA THR A 717 -28.87 -2.82 33.89
C THR A 717 -28.63 -3.69 32.68
N LEU A 718 -29.34 -4.83 32.57
CA LEU A 718 -29.22 -5.72 31.43
C LEU A 718 -29.69 -5.06 30.12
N SER A 719 -30.70 -4.17 30.17
CA SER A 719 -31.11 -3.40 28.98
C SER A 719 -30.06 -2.39 28.52
N LEU A 720 -29.34 -1.76 29.47
CA LEU A 720 -28.24 -0.85 29.14
C LEU A 720 -27.08 -1.63 28.48
N ILE A 721 -26.77 -2.82 28.99
CA ILE A 721 -25.77 -3.71 28.42
C ILE A 721 -26.19 -4.17 27.00
N CYS A 722 -27.45 -4.54 26.78
CA CYS A 722 -27.96 -4.86 25.44
C CYS A 722 -27.82 -3.70 24.44
N MET A 723 -27.90 -2.44 24.91
CA MET A 723 -27.64 -1.27 24.08
C MET A 723 -26.16 -1.03 23.83
N LEU A 724 -25.29 -1.25 24.83
CA LEU A 724 -23.83 -1.23 24.62
C LEU A 724 -23.39 -2.28 23.60
N ASN A 725 -24.08 -3.42 23.53
CA ASN A 725 -23.84 -4.45 22.53
C ASN A 725 -24.16 -4.01 21.08
N LEU A 726 -24.95 -2.95 20.87
CA LEU A 726 -25.07 -2.33 19.54
C LEU A 726 -23.77 -1.60 19.16
N ILE A 727 -23.17 -0.89 20.12
CA ILE A 727 -21.87 -0.23 19.94
C ILE A 727 -20.78 -1.27 19.70
N LEU A 728 -20.82 -2.40 20.41
CA LEU A 728 -19.89 -3.51 20.21
C LEU A 728 -19.90 -3.99 18.75
N VAL A 729 -21.07 -4.13 18.12
CA VAL A 729 -21.16 -4.57 16.71
C VAL A 729 -20.55 -3.55 15.75
N VAL A 730 -20.78 -2.24 15.97
CA VAL A 730 -20.19 -1.17 15.14
C VAL A 730 -18.68 -1.13 15.28
N VAL A 731 -18.17 -1.04 16.52
CA VAL A 731 -16.73 -0.91 16.79
C VAL A 731 -15.95 -2.15 16.37
N SER A 732 -16.57 -3.34 16.45
CA SER A 732 -15.97 -4.58 15.96
C SER A 732 -15.83 -4.59 14.44
N GLY A 733 -16.63 -3.80 13.72
CA GLY A 733 -16.52 -3.64 12.27
C GLY A 733 -15.34 -2.78 11.85
N GLY A 734 -15.11 -1.69 12.59
CA GLY A 734 -13.93 -0.84 12.49
C GLY A 734 -12.75 -1.31 13.35
N LEU A 735 -12.61 -2.62 13.59
CA LEU A 735 -11.49 -3.15 14.39
C LEU A 735 -10.16 -2.95 13.65
N PHE A 736 -10.15 -3.15 12.33
CA PHE A 736 -8.95 -3.03 11.50
C PHE A 736 -8.96 -1.74 10.67
N GLU A 737 -7.89 -0.96 10.79
CA GLU A 737 -7.69 0.34 10.16
C GLU A 737 -6.42 0.33 9.31
N PRO A 738 -6.38 1.03 8.17
CA PRO A 738 -5.16 1.19 7.40
C PRO A 738 -4.15 1.99 8.22
N GLN A 739 -2.98 1.41 8.46
CA GLN A 739 -1.88 2.07 9.15
C GLN A 739 -0.56 1.82 8.41
N ILE A 740 0.30 2.84 8.43
CA ILE A 740 1.69 2.74 7.97
C ILE A 740 2.51 2.44 9.22
N ASN A 741 3.13 1.26 9.27
CA ASN A 741 4.08 0.96 10.34
C ASN A 741 5.50 0.93 9.79
N THR A 742 6.36 1.66 10.48
CA THR A 742 7.80 1.65 10.29
C THR A 742 8.42 0.65 11.27
N TYR A 743 9.01 -0.43 10.76
CA TYR A 743 9.77 -1.38 11.57
C TYR A 743 11.26 -1.02 11.48
N LEU A 744 11.89 -0.81 12.63
CA LEU A 744 13.32 -0.54 12.75
C LEU A 744 14.06 -1.83 13.09
N ALA A 745 14.96 -2.28 12.21
CA ALA A 745 15.86 -3.38 12.49
C ALA A 745 17.33 -2.90 12.45
N ALA A 746 18.17 -3.41 13.34
CA ALA A 746 19.60 -3.16 13.26
C ALA A 746 20.18 -3.91 12.05
N SER A 747 20.98 -3.22 11.23
CA SER A 747 21.61 -3.80 10.04
C SER A 747 23.13 -3.64 10.13
N GLY A 748 23.87 -4.71 9.86
CA GLY A 748 25.33 -4.68 9.71
C GLY A 748 25.70 -4.17 8.32
N LEU A 749 25.69 -2.85 8.12
CA LEU A 749 26.18 -2.22 6.89
C LEU A 749 27.70 -2.39 6.82
N THR A 750 28.28 -2.49 5.61
CA THR A 750 29.73 -2.61 5.42
C THR A 750 30.27 -1.50 4.51
N THR A 751 31.52 -1.06 4.71
CA THR A 751 32.19 -0.08 3.84
C THR A 751 33.60 -0.55 3.51
N ALA A 752 34.05 -0.31 2.28
CA ALA A 752 35.46 -0.45 1.90
C ALA A 752 36.25 0.85 2.12
N TYR A 753 35.59 2.00 2.26
CA TYR A 753 36.23 3.30 2.35
C TYR A 753 36.51 3.68 3.80
N THR A 754 37.74 4.11 4.07
CA THR A 754 38.18 4.62 5.36
C THR A 754 38.40 6.13 5.27
N GLU A 755 37.91 6.89 6.25
CA GLU A 755 37.98 8.37 6.24
C GLU A 755 39.41 8.91 6.45
N SER A 756 40.39 8.05 6.74
CA SER A 756 41.78 8.44 7.03
C SER A 756 42.75 8.27 5.85
N SER A 757 42.35 7.62 4.76
CA SER A 757 43.24 7.21 3.65
C SER A 757 43.13 8.13 2.42
N PHE A 758 43.09 9.45 2.62
CA PHE A 758 43.00 10.39 1.50
C PHE A 758 44.36 10.60 0.82
N VAL A 759 44.41 10.40 -0.50
CA VAL A 759 45.62 10.62 -1.31
C VAL A 759 45.55 12.01 -1.96
N GLY A 760 46.01 13.03 -1.22
CA GLY A 760 45.89 14.43 -1.66
C GLY A 760 46.83 14.89 -2.78
N HIS A 761 47.82 14.07 -3.15
CA HIS A 761 48.88 14.45 -4.10
C HIS A 761 48.61 14.04 -5.56
N THR A 762 47.50 13.38 -5.84
CA THR A 762 47.22 12.72 -7.13
C THR A 762 45.98 13.24 -7.85
N LEU A 763 45.55 14.49 -7.60
CA LEU A 763 44.64 15.13 -8.56
C LEU A 763 45.42 15.37 -9.85
N ASP A 764 45.03 14.67 -10.92
CA ASP A 764 45.62 14.77 -12.26
C ASP A 764 45.80 16.26 -12.64
N PRO A 765 46.99 16.72 -13.10
CA PRO A 765 47.29 18.14 -13.37
C PRO A 765 46.44 18.83 -14.44
N GLY A 766 45.36 18.21 -14.92
CA GLY A 766 44.32 18.89 -15.67
C GLY A 766 42.98 18.19 -15.49
N PHE A 767 41.90 18.96 -15.47
CA PHE A 767 40.71 18.45 -16.14
C PHE A 767 41.18 18.11 -17.54
N ARG A 768 41.08 16.85 -17.97
CA ARG A 768 41.20 16.54 -19.40
C ARG A 768 40.25 17.50 -20.12
N ILE A 769 40.56 17.90 -21.35
CA ILE A 769 39.75 18.89 -22.11
C ILE A 769 38.24 18.48 -22.16
N TYR A 770 37.93 17.22 -21.84
CA TYR A 770 36.61 16.63 -21.69
C TYR A 770 36.50 15.84 -20.37
N ASP A 771 36.23 16.50 -19.24
CA ASP A 771 35.93 15.80 -17.98
C ASP A 771 34.46 15.37 -17.93
N ARG A 772 34.23 14.09 -17.60
CA ARG A 772 32.91 13.49 -17.42
C ARG A 772 32.15 14.10 -16.24
N SER A 773 32.83 14.79 -15.31
CA SER A 773 32.23 15.47 -14.15
C SER A 773 31.27 16.61 -14.51
N ILE A 774 31.39 17.19 -15.70
CA ILE A 774 30.60 18.34 -16.15
C ILE A 774 29.30 17.92 -16.84
N PHE A 775 29.29 16.73 -17.45
CA PHE A 775 28.15 16.23 -18.21
C PHE A 775 26.84 16.15 -17.38
N PRO A 776 26.84 15.64 -16.13
CA PRO A 776 25.64 15.60 -15.27
C PRO A 776 25.06 16.97 -14.90
N LEU A 777 25.81 18.07 -15.09
CA LEU A 777 25.31 19.44 -14.87
C LEU A 777 24.44 19.93 -16.04
N THR A 778 24.63 19.32 -17.20
CA THR A 778 23.93 19.67 -18.44
C THR A 778 22.71 18.80 -18.62
N THR A 779 22.78 17.53 -18.25
CA THR A 779 21.61 16.68 -18.10
C THR A 779 20.87 17.09 -16.84
N ASN A 780 19.53 17.05 -16.85
CA ASN A 780 18.75 17.48 -15.68
C ASN A 780 18.67 16.36 -14.62
N GLU A 781 19.72 15.54 -14.57
CA GLU A 781 19.78 14.28 -13.86
C GLU A 781 20.76 14.43 -12.70
N SER A 782 20.25 14.98 -11.60
CA SER A 782 20.95 15.04 -10.33
C SER A 782 20.95 13.69 -9.59
N ASN A 783 20.98 12.56 -10.31
CA ASN A 783 20.85 11.22 -9.73
C ASN A 783 22.20 10.48 -9.73
N ILE A 784 23.29 11.18 -9.41
CA ILE A 784 24.54 10.49 -9.10
C ILE A 784 24.35 9.82 -7.73
N PRO A 785 24.55 8.50 -7.61
CA PRO A 785 24.40 7.82 -6.33
C PRO A 785 25.38 8.42 -5.32
N TRP A 786 24.94 8.53 -4.06
CA TRP A 786 25.72 9.11 -2.96
C TRP A 786 25.98 10.63 -2.99
N VAL A 787 25.29 11.39 -3.86
CA VAL A 787 25.43 12.85 -3.98
C VAL A 787 24.10 13.55 -3.69
N THR A 788 24.15 14.67 -2.97
CA THR A 788 23.03 15.62 -2.81
C THR A 788 23.38 16.96 -3.48
N SER A 789 22.50 17.96 -3.41
CA SER A 789 22.73 19.26 -4.04
C SER A 789 24.00 19.99 -3.53
N HIS A 790 24.47 19.71 -2.31
CA HIS A 790 25.58 20.43 -1.69
C HIS A 790 26.65 19.53 -1.03
N LEU A 791 26.43 18.21 -0.97
CA LEU A 791 27.31 17.28 -0.25
C LEU A 791 27.49 15.97 -1.03
N SER A 792 28.69 15.40 -0.96
CA SER A 792 29.02 14.07 -1.47
C SER A 792 29.35 13.15 -0.29
N PHE A 793 28.86 11.92 -0.32
CA PHE A 793 29.06 10.93 0.73
C PHE A 793 29.86 9.73 0.22
N LEU A 794 30.65 9.12 1.11
CA LEU A 794 31.34 7.86 0.82
C LEU A 794 30.35 6.69 0.95
N PRO A 795 30.32 5.77 -0.04
CA PRO A 795 29.31 4.72 -0.14
C PRO A 795 29.51 3.62 0.91
N PHE A 796 28.46 2.81 1.08
CA PHE A 796 28.49 1.57 1.85
C PHE A 796 27.74 0.46 1.09
N THR A 797 28.08 -0.79 1.36
CA THR A 797 27.46 -1.98 0.77
C THR A 797 26.22 -2.41 1.55
N ILE A 798 25.19 -2.83 0.80
CA ILE A 798 23.85 -3.17 1.29
C ILE A 798 23.55 -4.62 0.88
N ASP A 799 23.33 -5.52 1.85
CA ASP A 799 23.17 -6.97 1.63
C ASP A 799 21.74 -7.42 1.19
N MET A 800 20.94 -6.55 0.57
CA MET A 800 19.53 -6.83 0.23
C MET A 800 19.22 -6.61 -1.26
N VAL A 801 18.17 -7.29 -1.74
CA VAL A 801 17.71 -7.25 -3.14
C VAL A 801 17.31 -5.83 -3.56
N GLU A 802 17.88 -5.35 -4.68
CA GLU A 802 17.69 -3.99 -5.23
C GLU A 802 16.22 -3.58 -5.45
N ASP A 803 15.28 -4.54 -5.52
CA ASP A 803 13.85 -4.32 -5.80
C ASP A 803 12.96 -4.16 -4.54
N ALA A 804 13.54 -4.06 -3.35
CA ALA A 804 12.77 -3.97 -2.10
C ALA A 804 12.10 -2.59 -1.92
N VAL A 805 10.79 -2.50 -2.18
CA VAL A 805 10.01 -1.26 -2.01
C VAL A 805 9.75 -0.95 -0.54
N GLY A 806 9.98 0.31 -0.14
CA GLY A 806 9.67 0.79 1.20
C GLY A 806 10.74 0.49 2.25
N VAL A 807 11.97 0.17 1.83
CA VAL A 807 13.11 -0.05 2.72
C VAL A 807 14.03 1.16 2.66
N LEU A 808 14.34 1.77 3.80
CA LEU A 808 15.35 2.84 3.87
C LEU A 808 16.45 2.46 4.87
N TYR A 809 17.70 2.69 4.48
CA TYR A 809 18.88 2.47 5.29
C TYR A 809 19.30 3.78 5.93
N THR A 810 19.36 3.81 7.26
CA THR A 810 19.81 4.96 8.03
C THR A 810 21.18 4.68 8.62
N THR A 811 22.15 5.55 8.35
CA THR A 811 23.50 5.45 8.93
C THR A 811 24.15 6.81 9.06
N THR A 812 25.24 6.90 9.82
CA THR A 812 25.98 8.14 10.05
C THR A 812 27.22 8.17 9.17
N ARG A 813 27.35 9.20 8.32
CA ARG A 813 28.50 9.38 7.42
C ARG A 813 28.91 10.84 7.35
N ARG A 814 30.19 11.06 7.09
CA ARG A 814 30.74 12.40 6.83
C ARG A 814 30.36 12.84 5.42
N GLY A 815 29.76 14.02 5.29
CA GLY A 815 29.50 14.67 4.01
C GLY A 815 30.63 15.62 3.67
N ILE A 816 31.17 15.54 2.45
CA ILE A 816 32.19 16.46 1.94
C ILE A 816 31.51 17.44 0.98
N GLY A 817 31.74 18.73 1.14
CA GLY A 817 31.22 19.78 0.25
C GLY A 817 32.13 21.00 0.22
N ALA A 818 31.85 21.91 -0.71
CA ALA A 818 32.55 23.19 -0.83
C ALA A 818 31.54 24.34 -0.84
N ASN A 819 31.71 25.35 -0.01
CA ASN A 819 30.87 26.55 0.00
C ASN A 819 31.63 27.73 -0.60
N LEU A 820 30.96 28.63 -1.31
CA LEU A 820 31.58 29.84 -1.86
C LEU A 820 31.23 31.07 -1.00
N LYS A 821 32.21 31.93 -0.75
CA LYS A 821 31.96 33.31 -0.31
C LYS A 821 32.29 34.24 -1.46
N CYS A 822 31.27 34.91 -2.00
CA CYS A 822 31.43 35.85 -3.12
C CYS A 822 31.23 37.29 -2.63
N GLU A 823 32.16 38.18 -2.97
CA GLU A 823 32.09 39.60 -2.64
C GLU A 823 32.18 40.45 -3.92
N ALA A 824 31.37 41.52 -3.96
CA ALA A 824 31.32 42.42 -5.12
C ALA A 824 32.57 43.30 -5.17
N VAL A 825 33.17 43.40 -6.36
CA VAL A 825 34.40 44.16 -6.56
C VAL A 825 34.07 45.55 -7.10
N SER A 826 34.67 46.58 -6.52
CA SER A 826 34.43 47.97 -6.92
C SER A 826 34.97 48.25 -8.33
N PRO A 827 34.15 48.83 -9.23
CA PRO A 827 34.58 49.18 -10.60
C PRO A 827 35.69 50.24 -10.66
N ALA A 828 36.07 50.85 -9.52
CA ALA A 828 37.16 51.83 -9.44
C ALA A 828 38.57 51.22 -9.61
N ASN A 829 38.72 49.91 -9.38
CA ASN A 829 40.02 49.20 -9.43
C ASN A 829 40.32 48.60 -10.81
N ALA A 830 39.57 49.02 -11.83
CA ALA A 830 39.61 48.45 -13.16
C ALA A 830 40.25 49.41 -14.17
N ILE A 831 41.19 48.91 -14.95
CA ILE A 831 41.86 49.63 -16.03
C ILE A 831 41.42 49.00 -17.35
N ALA A 832 40.63 49.72 -18.14
CA ALA A 832 40.19 49.26 -19.46
C ALA A 832 41.25 49.58 -20.52
N ASP A 833 41.73 48.55 -21.23
CA ASP A 833 42.57 48.67 -22.40
C ASP A 833 41.73 48.45 -23.67
N TYR A 834 41.36 49.55 -24.32
CA TYR A 834 40.55 49.53 -25.54
C TYR A 834 41.31 49.01 -26.77
N SER A 835 42.64 48.91 -26.72
CA SER A 835 43.45 48.48 -27.84
C SER A 835 43.48 46.95 -27.99
N THR A 836 43.52 46.25 -26.86
CA THR A 836 43.42 44.79 -26.76
C THR A 836 41.99 44.31 -26.56
N GLY A 837 41.07 45.24 -26.25
CA GLY A 837 39.69 44.89 -25.90
C GLY A 837 39.63 44.11 -24.59
N THR A 838 40.49 44.42 -23.61
CA THR A 838 40.53 43.75 -22.30
C THR A 838 40.39 44.75 -21.15
N MET A 839 39.87 44.29 -20.01
CA MET A 839 39.74 45.05 -18.77
C MET A 839 40.58 44.38 -17.70
N ASN A 840 41.58 45.09 -17.20
CA ASN A 840 42.52 44.59 -16.21
C ASN A 840 42.11 45.02 -14.81
N TRP A 841 42.07 44.09 -13.86
CA TRP A 841 41.73 44.36 -12.47
C TRP A 841 42.87 43.94 -11.55
N THR A 842 43.16 44.78 -10.55
CA THR A 842 44.16 44.49 -9.50
C THR A 842 43.49 44.48 -8.13
N TYR A 843 43.73 43.43 -7.34
CA TYR A 843 43.17 43.29 -6.00
C TYR A 843 44.09 42.45 -5.10
N ALA A 844 43.91 42.61 -3.79
CA ALA A 844 44.59 41.81 -2.77
C ALA A 844 43.58 40.84 -2.12
N PRO A 845 43.88 39.53 -2.00
CA PRO A 845 43.02 38.57 -1.33
C PRO A 845 42.81 38.88 0.16
N VAL A 846 41.61 38.63 0.69
CA VAL A 846 41.23 38.89 2.09
C VAL A 846 42.11 38.10 3.08
N ASP A 847 42.46 36.86 2.74
CA ASP A 847 43.23 35.96 3.63
C ASP A 847 44.75 36.20 3.58
N ASN A 848 45.27 36.93 2.58
CA ASN A 848 46.70 37.25 2.46
C ASN A 848 46.94 38.61 1.78
N SER A 849 47.10 39.65 2.60
CA SER A 849 47.29 41.04 2.17
C SER A 849 48.63 41.33 1.47
N THR A 850 49.53 40.34 1.38
CA THR A 850 50.86 40.50 0.77
C THR A 850 50.92 40.08 -0.70
N LEU A 851 49.89 39.40 -1.21
CA LEU A 851 49.80 38.96 -2.59
C LEU A 851 48.94 39.93 -3.41
N GLU A 852 49.49 40.50 -4.48
CA GLU A 852 48.74 41.26 -5.47
C GLU A 852 48.40 40.36 -6.66
N CYS A 853 47.10 40.16 -6.92
CA CYS A 853 46.60 39.35 -8.02
C CYS A 853 46.10 40.27 -9.14
N THR A 854 46.46 39.94 -10.39
CA THR A 854 46.01 40.64 -11.60
C THR A 854 45.12 39.72 -12.43
N LEU A 855 44.11 40.29 -13.07
CA LEU A 855 43.13 39.58 -13.88
C LEU A 855 42.88 40.34 -15.19
N GLN A 856 42.81 39.63 -16.30
CA GLN A 856 42.44 40.19 -17.61
C GLN A 856 41.10 39.61 -18.07
N LEU A 857 40.10 40.47 -18.30
CA LEU A 857 38.77 40.09 -18.80
C LEU A 857 38.56 40.63 -20.22
N PRO A 858 38.08 39.84 -21.19
CA PRO A 858 37.73 40.36 -22.52
C PRO A 858 36.48 41.24 -22.48
N LEU A 859 36.54 42.44 -23.06
CA LEU A 859 35.41 43.34 -23.27
C LEU A 859 34.56 42.81 -24.43
N ASN A 860 33.53 42.03 -24.11
CA ASN A 860 32.67 41.45 -25.12
C ASN A 860 31.63 42.49 -25.62
N VAL A 861 31.91 43.15 -26.75
CA VAL A 861 30.98 44.06 -27.44
C VAL A 861 30.06 43.21 -28.34
N SER A 862 29.11 42.49 -27.74
CA SER A 862 28.17 41.63 -28.48
C SER A 862 26.71 42.04 -28.22
N GLU A 863 25.82 41.65 -29.15
CA GLU A 863 24.44 42.15 -29.36
C GLU A 863 23.57 42.39 -28.09
N PRO A 864 22.75 43.47 -28.08
CA PRO A 864 22.11 44.02 -26.88
C PRO A 864 20.91 43.23 -26.30
N GLN A 865 20.80 41.91 -26.51
CA GLN A 865 19.60 41.14 -26.15
C GLN A 865 19.76 40.04 -25.09
N ARG A 866 20.97 39.55 -24.78
CA ARG A 866 21.16 38.47 -23.77
C ARG A 866 22.09 38.91 -22.64
N THR A 867 21.71 38.60 -21.40
CA THR A 867 22.60 38.71 -20.23
C THR A 867 23.70 37.68 -20.35
N THR A 868 24.96 38.09 -20.32
CA THR A 868 26.09 37.15 -20.37
C THR A 868 26.83 37.15 -19.05
N ILE A 869 26.95 35.98 -18.43
CA ILE A 869 27.80 35.73 -17.26
C ILE A 869 29.10 35.10 -17.74
N GLN A 870 30.24 35.60 -17.26
CA GLN A 870 31.56 35.12 -17.65
C GLN A 870 32.42 34.81 -16.42
N TRP A 871 33.08 33.65 -16.44
CA TRP A 871 34.04 33.23 -15.42
C TRP A 871 35.47 33.51 -15.88
N ALA A 872 36.32 33.96 -14.96
CA ALA A 872 37.73 34.24 -15.23
C ALA A 872 38.61 33.89 -14.03
N TRP A 873 39.84 33.45 -14.29
CA TRP A 873 40.84 33.10 -13.26
C TRP A 873 42.03 34.07 -13.32
N PRO A 874 42.68 34.36 -12.18
CA PRO A 874 43.88 35.21 -12.13
C PRO A 874 45.07 34.64 -12.91
N ASP A 875 46.03 35.49 -13.28
CA ASP A 875 47.20 35.08 -14.07
C ASP A 875 48.25 34.30 -13.26
N SER A 876 48.31 34.48 -11.93
CA SER A 876 49.29 33.81 -11.07
C SER A 876 48.75 32.52 -10.46
N SER A 877 49.58 31.47 -10.42
CA SER A 877 49.19 30.12 -9.94
C SER A 877 48.72 30.09 -8.49
N ASP A 878 49.29 30.93 -7.62
CA ASP A 878 48.91 31.00 -6.20
C ASP A 878 47.54 31.67 -6.03
N CYS A 879 47.23 32.68 -6.87
CA CYS A 879 45.92 33.32 -6.88
C CYS A 879 44.85 32.40 -7.49
N GLN A 880 45.20 31.62 -8.53
CA GLN A 880 44.30 30.62 -9.13
C GLN A 880 43.82 29.55 -8.16
N ARG A 881 44.64 29.20 -7.15
CA ARG A 881 44.25 28.26 -6.09
C ARG A 881 43.23 28.86 -5.12
N LEU A 882 43.33 30.16 -4.85
CA LEU A 882 42.60 30.83 -3.78
C LEU A 882 41.24 31.41 -4.20
N ASN A 883 41.11 31.90 -5.44
CA ASN A 883 39.88 32.59 -5.87
C ASN A 883 39.69 32.58 -7.40
N PHE A 884 38.47 32.92 -7.82
CA PHE A 884 38.09 33.15 -9.21
C PHE A 884 37.07 34.31 -9.31
N PHE A 885 36.90 34.85 -10.52
CA PHE A 885 36.03 35.98 -10.80
C PHE A 885 34.83 35.59 -11.65
N VAL A 886 33.70 36.22 -11.35
CA VAL A 886 32.52 36.16 -12.20
C VAL A 886 32.05 37.58 -12.49
N SER A 887 31.87 37.86 -13.78
CA SER A 887 31.33 39.14 -14.25
C SER A 887 29.98 38.92 -14.94
N SER A 888 29.06 39.84 -14.76
CA SER A 888 27.79 39.86 -15.49
C SER A 888 27.63 41.20 -16.21
N SER A 889 27.32 41.14 -17.51
CA SER A 889 26.94 42.31 -18.30
C SER A 889 25.44 42.23 -18.63
N ILE A 890 24.70 43.26 -18.23
CA ILE A 890 23.29 43.41 -18.61
C ILE A 890 23.19 44.54 -19.64
N PRO A 891 22.63 44.28 -20.84
CA PRO A 891 22.36 45.34 -21.79
C PRO A 891 21.25 46.25 -21.22
N THR A 892 21.62 47.44 -20.75
CA THR A 892 20.66 48.52 -20.51
C THR A 892 20.79 49.56 -21.62
N LYS A 893 19.69 50.22 -22.00
CA LYS A 893 19.69 51.32 -22.97
C LYS A 893 20.45 52.53 -22.40
N GLY A 894 21.78 52.52 -22.48
CA GLY A 894 22.63 53.70 -22.29
C GLY A 894 23.90 53.56 -21.47
N ASN A 895 24.09 52.50 -20.67
CA ASN A 895 25.37 52.16 -20.00
C ASN A 895 25.29 50.71 -19.47
N SER A 896 26.10 49.78 -19.99
CA SER A 896 26.18 48.43 -19.41
C SER A 896 26.84 48.50 -18.04
N ILE A 897 26.06 48.38 -16.97
CA ILE A 897 26.62 48.22 -15.62
C ILE A 897 27.15 46.78 -15.55
N THR A 898 28.47 46.63 -15.57
CA THR A 898 29.13 45.35 -15.33
C THR A 898 29.30 45.17 -13.82
N THR A 899 28.56 44.25 -13.22
CA THR A 899 28.83 43.82 -11.84
C THR A 899 29.82 42.66 -11.88
N ALA A 900 30.95 42.82 -11.18
CA ALA A 900 31.97 41.79 -11.02
C ALA A 900 32.06 41.38 -9.55
N MET A 901 32.27 40.09 -9.29
CA MET A 901 32.49 39.55 -7.95
C MET A 901 33.66 38.56 -7.96
N TYR A 902 34.43 38.52 -6.88
CA TYR A 902 35.38 37.44 -6.63
C TYR A 902 34.78 36.44 -5.65
N CYS A 903 35.00 35.16 -5.87
CA CYS A 903 34.51 34.08 -5.04
C CYS A 903 35.67 33.26 -4.46
N THR A 904 35.65 33.02 -3.15
CA THR A 904 36.60 32.15 -2.44
C THR A 904 35.93 30.84 -2.02
N PRO A 905 36.48 29.67 -2.39
CA PRO A 905 35.95 28.38 -1.97
C PRO A 905 36.41 27.99 -0.56
N HIS A 906 35.48 27.51 0.27
CA HIS A 906 35.71 27.02 1.62
C HIS A 906 35.19 25.58 1.75
N LEU A 907 36.00 24.71 2.34
CA LEU A 907 35.64 23.31 2.55
C LEU A 907 34.67 23.12 3.73
N THR A 908 33.67 22.26 3.56
CA THR A 908 32.73 21.85 4.62
C THR A 908 32.71 20.32 4.74
N ASN A 909 32.93 19.79 5.95
CA ASN A 909 32.99 18.34 6.21
C ASN A 909 32.20 17.82 7.46
N PRO A 910 30.96 18.27 7.73
CA PRO A 910 30.22 17.82 8.91
C PRO A 910 29.70 16.37 8.80
N THR A 911 29.38 15.78 9.95
CA THR A 911 28.78 14.44 10.06
C THR A 911 27.26 14.52 9.95
N TYR A 912 26.66 13.67 9.11
CA TYR A 912 25.22 13.59 8.89
C TYR A 912 24.68 12.20 9.20
N GLU A 913 23.43 12.15 9.68
CA GLU A 913 22.61 10.94 9.60
C GLU A 913 21.90 10.95 8.24
N ILE A 914 22.19 9.96 7.40
CA ILE A 914 21.69 9.84 6.04
C ILE A 914 20.67 8.71 5.93
N GLN A 915 19.60 8.93 5.18
CA GLN A 915 18.63 7.92 4.77
C GLN A 915 18.80 7.62 3.29
N VAL A 916 19.09 6.36 2.98
CA VAL A 916 19.47 5.90 1.65
C VAL A 916 18.52 4.79 1.20
N ASP A 917 18.07 4.88 -0.05
CA ASP A 917 17.23 3.88 -0.71
C ASP A 917 18.09 2.70 -1.23
N PRO A 918 17.55 1.49 -1.54
CA PRO A 918 18.33 0.40 -2.11
C PRO A 918 19.04 0.78 -3.43
N SER A 919 18.48 1.77 -4.15
CA SER A 919 19.08 2.37 -5.35
C SER A 919 20.30 3.27 -5.08
N SER A 920 20.78 3.36 -3.84
CA SER A 920 21.90 4.23 -3.41
C SER A 920 21.67 5.74 -3.58
N LEU A 921 20.40 6.15 -3.71
CA LEU A 921 19.98 7.54 -3.71
C LEU A 921 19.68 8.01 -2.27
N ILE A 922 20.09 9.24 -1.96
CA ILE A 922 19.88 9.85 -0.65
C ILE A 922 18.54 10.57 -0.64
N GLN A 923 17.65 10.15 0.24
CA GLN A 923 16.31 10.74 0.40
C GLN A 923 16.34 11.93 1.37
N GLU A 924 16.96 11.73 2.54
CA GLU A 924 17.02 12.74 3.59
C GLU A 924 18.39 12.70 4.29
N HIS A 925 18.89 13.85 4.72
CA HIS A 925 20.11 13.96 5.52
C HIS A 925 19.92 15.00 6.63
N THR A 926 20.26 14.64 7.87
CA THR A 926 20.15 15.53 9.03
C THR A 926 21.51 15.74 9.68
N LEU A 927 21.80 16.98 10.07
CA LEU A 927 23.08 17.35 10.68
C LEU A 927 23.12 16.89 12.15
N ILE A 928 24.18 16.18 12.53
CA ILE A 928 24.40 15.77 13.92
C ILE A 928 25.10 16.92 14.67
N ALA A 929 24.33 17.70 15.43
CA ALA A 929 24.80 18.93 16.07
C ALA A 929 25.92 18.76 17.12
N ASN A 930 26.19 17.53 17.58
CA ASN A 930 27.16 17.26 18.65
C ASN A 930 28.62 17.15 18.18
N GLU A 931 28.88 17.14 16.87
CA GLU A 931 30.25 17.08 16.32
C GLU A 931 30.57 18.37 15.55
N SER A 932 31.54 19.14 16.04
CA SER A 932 32.07 20.29 15.30
C SER A 932 32.80 19.82 14.03
N PRO A 933 32.68 20.55 12.90
CA PRO A 933 33.45 20.25 11.69
C PRO A 933 34.95 20.19 12.02
N LEU A 934 35.67 19.21 11.47
CA LEU A 934 37.12 19.12 11.64
C LEU A 934 37.76 20.23 10.80
N THR A 935 38.16 21.32 11.46
CA THR A 935 38.90 22.44 10.85
C THR A 935 40.42 22.28 10.98
N THR A 936 40.90 21.24 11.67
CA THR A 936 42.32 21.00 11.96
C THR A 936 42.66 19.51 11.80
N GLY A 937 43.86 19.21 11.25
CA GLY A 937 44.37 17.84 11.07
C GLY A 937 44.87 17.57 9.64
N SER A 938 45.70 16.52 9.49
CA SER A 938 46.34 16.16 8.21
C SER A 938 45.35 15.82 7.09
N PHE A 939 44.23 15.21 7.43
CA PHE A 939 43.13 14.94 6.48
C PHE A 939 42.53 16.24 5.94
N PHE A 940 42.27 17.23 6.81
CA PHE A 940 41.72 18.52 6.41
C PHE A 940 42.71 19.34 5.58
N GLU A 941 44.00 19.35 5.94
CA GLU A 941 45.06 20.03 5.18
C GLU A 941 45.23 19.43 3.78
N SER A 942 45.20 18.10 3.67
CA SER A 942 45.30 17.42 2.38
C SER A 942 44.07 17.71 1.51
N LEU A 943 42.87 17.71 2.09
CA LEU A 943 41.62 17.98 1.39
C LEU A 943 41.49 19.47 0.99
N SER A 944 42.00 20.40 1.80
CA SER A 944 42.04 21.83 1.41
C SER A 944 43.04 22.08 0.29
N THR A 945 44.19 21.39 0.31
CA THR A 945 45.17 21.43 -0.78
C THR A 945 44.56 20.89 -2.07
N ALA A 946 43.81 19.78 -1.99
CA ALA A 946 43.08 19.20 -3.11
C ALA A 946 41.98 20.13 -3.67
N LEU A 947 41.25 20.86 -2.82
CA LEU A 947 40.29 21.87 -3.26
C LEU A 947 40.99 23.03 -4.01
N GLY A 948 42.17 23.44 -3.54
CA GLY A 948 42.97 24.47 -4.21
C GLY A 948 43.51 24.02 -5.56
N THR A 949 44.02 22.79 -5.68
CA THR A 949 44.45 22.23 -6.97
C THR A 949 43.28 22.02 -7.92
N PHE A 950 42.12 21.60 -7.43
CA PHE A 950 40.89 21.52 -8.22
C PHE A 950 40.51 22.89 -8.81
N ASN A 951 40.50 23.95 -8.01
CA ASN A 951 40.16 25.30 -8.49
C ASN A 951 41.15 25.79 -9.56
N GLN A 952 42.44 25.53 -9.37
CA GLN A 952 43.48 25.85 -10.35
C GLN A 952 43.25 25.11 -11.67
N ASN A 953 43.01 23.80 -11.59
CA ASN A 953 42.75 22.96 -12.76
C ASN A 953 41.45 23.39 -13.49
N LEU A 954 40.44 23.87 -12.75
CA LEU A 954 39.17 24.33 -13.34
C LEU A 954 39.40 25.61 -14.15
N GLY A 955 40.28 26.48 -13.67
CA GLY A 955 40.67 27.69 -14.40
C GLY A 955 41.42 27.39 -15.70
N THR A 956 42.39 26.47 -15.67
CA THR A 956 43.12 26.06 -16.88
C THR A 956 42.19 25.38 -17.89
N PHE A 957 41.23 24.60 -17.39
CA PHE A 957 40.20 23.96 -18.21
C PHE A 957 39.32 24.95 -18.96
N ILE A 958 38.78 25.96 -18.27
CA ILE A 958 37.92 26.97 -18.89
C ILE A 958 38.70 27.82 -19.88
N HIS A 959 39.97 28.12 -19.60
CA HIS A 959 40.85 28.78 -20.55
C HIS A 959 41.04 27.96 -21.84
N ASN A 960 41.23 26.64 -21.73
CA ASN A 960 41.38 25.75 -22.88
C ASN A 960 40.10 25.61 -23.73
N ILE A 961 38.92 25.63 -23.09
CA ILE A 961 37.62 25.60 -23.79
C ILE A 961 37.38 26.91 -24.55
N THR A 962 37.64 28.04 -23.90
CA THR A 962 37.35 29.38 -24.47
C THR A 962 38.30 29.75 -25.61
N THR A 963 39.53 29.24 -25.60
CA THR A 963 40.54 29.47 -26.65
C THR A 963 40.53 28.41 -27.75
N HIS A 964 39.63 27.42 -27.68
CA HIS A 964 39.61 26.31 -28.62
C HIS A 964 39.23 26.78 -30.03
N PRO A 965 40.00 26.40 -31.07
CA PRO A 965 39.80 26.93 -32.43
C PRO A 965 38.60 26.33 -33.18
N HIS A 966 38.08 25.19 -32.71
CA HIS A 966 36.99 24.44 -33.35
C HIS A 966 35.75 24.39 -32.45
N PRO A 967 34.53 24.30 -33.04
CA PRO A 967 33.29 24.29 -32.27
C PRO A 967 33.18 23.02 -31.41
N LEU A 968 32.74 23.20 -30.17
CA LEU A 968 32.61 22.16 -29.15
C LEU A 968 31.14 21.74 -28.98
N PRO A 969 30.87 20.52 -28.49
CA PRO A 969 29.51 20.12 -28.12
C PRO A 969 28.91 21.02 -27.06
N TYR A 970 27.58 21.12 -27.05
CA TYR A 970 26.83 22.03 -26.18
C TYR A 970 27.23 21.91 -24.71
N TYR A 971 27.41 20.69 -24.20
CA TYR A 971 27.67 20.46 -22.78
C TYR A 971 28.99 21.09 -22.29
N LEU A 972 29.95 21.33 -23.20
CA LEU A 972 31.21 22.00 -22.91
C LEU A 972 31.19 23.46 -23.30
N SER A 973 30.63 23.80 -24.46
CA SER A 973 30.55 25.19 -24.91
C SER A 973 29.64 26.04 -24.01
N SER A 974 28.66 25.41 -23.36
CA SER A 974 27.74 26.08 -22.40
C SER A 974 28.35 26.24 -21.01
N PHE A 975 29.38 25.47 -20.66
CA PHE A 975 29.98 25.45 -19.34
C PHE A 975 31.09 26.52 -19.21
N PRO A 976 31.15 27.29 -18.11
CA PRO A 976 30.13 27.49 -17.08
C PRO A 976 29.16 28.65 -17.39
N ASN A 977 29.40 29.40 -18.46
CA ASN A 977 28.79 30.71 -18.73
C ASN A 977 27.28 30.65 -19.06
N ALA A 978 26.87 29.78 -19.97
CA ALA A 978 25.45 29.66 -20.34
C ALA A 978 24.65 28.95 -19.23
N GLN A 979 25.24 27.94 -18.59
CA GLN A 979 24.61 27.26 -17.45
C GLN A 979 24.33 28.21 -16.28
N THR A 980 25.31 29.03 -15.88
CA THR A 980 25.10 30.04 -14.84
C THR A 980 23.99 31.02 -15.22
N THR A 981 23.91 31.38 -16.49
CA THR A 981 22.85 32.25 -17.02
C THR A 981 21.49 31.58 -16.92
N ASP A 982 21.37 30.31 -17.29
CA ASP A 982 20.14 29.54 -17.22
C ASP A 982 19.67 29.34 -15.76
N PHE A 983 20.58 28.95 -14.85
CA PHE A 983 20.29 28.80 -13.42
C PHE A 983 19.85 30.12 -12.77
N TYR A 984 20.51 31.22 -13.13
CA TYR A 984 20.17 32.57 -12.66
C TYR A 984 18.78 33.01 -13.17
N GLN A 985 18.45 32.71 -14.44
CA GLN A 985 17.14 33.04 -15.02
C GLN A 985 16.00 32.19 -14.41
N GLN A 986 16.24 30.90 -14.14
CA GLN A 986 15.23 30.01 -13.53
C GLN A 986 14.80 30.46 -12.13
N HIS A 987 15.71 31.04 -11.34
CA HIS A 987 15.42 31.51 -9.97
C HIS A 987 14.93 32.97 -9.91
N ARG A 988 14.86 33.68 -11.04
CA ARG A 988 14.45 35.08 -11.08
C ARG A 988 12.91 35.19 -11.04
N GLN A 989 12.35 35.56 -9.89
CA GLN A 989 10.90 35.54 -9.69
C GLN A 989 10.11 36.81 -10.06
N ASP A 990 10.68 38.02 -10.20
CA ASP A 990 10.03 39.16 -10.91
C ASP A 990 10.74 40.53 -10.80
N ASP A 991 11.82 40.69 -10.01
CA ASP A 991 12.29 42.04 -9.70
C ASP A 991 13.32 42.63 -10.69
N HIS A 992 13.21 43.92 -11.02
CA HIS A 992 14.06 44.63 -12.00
C HIS A 992 15.44 45.05 -11.43
N LYS A 993 15.76 44.73 -10.17
CA LYS A 993 17.06 45.01 -9.55
C LYS A 993 17.94 43.77 -9.50
N ILE A 994 19.20 43.92 -9.90
CA ILE A 994 20.23 42.87 -9.80
C ILE A 994 20.59 42.72 -8.32
N SER A 995 20.26 41.58 -7.72
CA SER A 995 20.83 41.18 -6.43
C SER A 995 22.14 40.45 -6.68
N THR A 996 23.25 40.96 -6.14
CA THR A 996 24.54 40.26 -6.14
C THR A 996 24.46 38.91 -5.41
N GLN A 997 23.50 38.76 -4.51
CA GLN A 997 23.25 37.55 -3.74
C GLN A 997 22.65 36.42 -4.61
N ASP A 998 21.74 36.74 -5.54
CA ASP A 998 21.14 35.74 -6.43
C ASP A 998 22.16 35.22 -7.44
N LEU A 999 23.05 36.11 -7.93
CA LEU A 999 24.17 35.73 -8.80
C LEU A 999 25.19 34.87 -8.03
N ALA A 1000 25.53 35.25 -6.79
CA ALA A 1000 26.41 34.45 -5.93
C ALA A 1000 25.83 33.05 -5.68
N HIS A 1001 24.51 32.93 -5.46
CA HIS A 1001 23.86 31.64 -5.28
C HIS A 1001 23.94 30.76 -6.54
N ALA A 1002 23.67 31.32 -7.73
CA ALA A 1002 23.76 30.56 -8.98
C ALA A 1002 25.20 30.06 -9.26
N VAL A 1003 26.20 30.90 -9.01
CA VAL A 1003 27.62 30.55 -9.13
C VAL A 1003 28.02 29.49 -8.11
N GLN A 1004 27.55 29.63 -6.87
CA GLN A 1004 27.78 28.66 -5.80
C GLN A 1004 27.20 27.29 -6.14
N SER A 1005 25.97 27.21 -6.65
CA SER A 1005 25.36 25.93 -7.04
C SER A 1005 26.16 25.21 -8.12
N ILE A 1006 26.59 25.93 -9.17
CA ILE A 1006 27.37 25.31 -10.26
C ILE A 1006 28.75 24.86 -9.78
N TYR A 1007 29.47 25.70 -9.03
CA TYR A 1007 30.75 25.31 -8.46
C TYR A 1007 30.61 24.10 -7.53
N GLN A 1008 29.59 24.11 -6.66
CA GLN A 1008 29.29 22.99 -5.77
C GLN A 1008 29.06 21.71 -6.55
N SER A 1009 28.12 21.70 -7.48
CA SER A 1009 27.81 20.49 -8.24
C SER A 1009 29.01 20.00 -9.05
N THR A 1010 29.82 20.89 -9.66
CA THR A 1010 31.06 20.48 -10.37
C THR A 1010 32.05 19.77 -9.44
N PHE A 1011 32.29 20.33 -8.26
CA PHE A 1011 33.23 19.77 -7.28
C PHE A 1011 32.73 18.44 -6.72
N LEU A 1012 31.44 18.35 -6.40
CA LEU A 1012 30.81 17.13 -5.87
C LEU A 1012 30.83 15.99 -6.90
N ASN A 1013 30.52 16.30 -8.16
CA ASN A 1013 30.58 15.34 -9.25
C ASN A 1013 32.02 14.83 -9.43
N TYR A 1014 32.99 15.75 -9.49
CA TYR A 1014 34.40 15.40 -9.63
C TYR A 1014 34.88 14.46 -8.51
N MET A 1015 34.58 14.81 -7.25
CA MET A 1015 34.92 14.01 -6.08
C MET A 1015 34.29 12.62 -6.11
N THR A 1016 33.06 12.50 -6.61
CA THR A 1016 32.33 11.24 -6.66
C THR A 1016 32.83 10.33 -7.78
N LEU A 1017 33.17 10.90 -8.95
CA LEU A 1017 33.70 10.17 -10.10
C LEU A 1017 35.11 9.64 -9.86
N HIS A 1018 35.97 10.45 -9.25
CA HIS A 1018 37.36 10.07 -8.95
C HIS A 1018 37.51 9.50 -7.54
N ARG A 1019 36.40 9.09 -6.92
CA ARG A 1019 36.37 8.63 -5.52
C ARG A 1019 37.37 7.51 -5.26
N ASP A 1020 37.45 6.52 -6.14
CA ASP A 1020 38.29 5.33 -5.90
C ASP A 1020 39.79 5.65 -6.03
N GLU A 1021 40.14 6.71 -6.76
CA GLU A 1021 41.51 7.24 -6.87
C GLU A 1021 41.87 8.11 -5.65
N LEU A 1022 40.92 8.94 -5.20
CA LEU A 1022 41.09 9.85 -4.06
C LEU A 1022 41.05 9.11 -2.71
N PHE A 1023 40.23 8.05 -2.63
CA PHE A 1023 39.98 7.20 -1.47
C PHE A 1023 40.17 5.72 -1.85
N PRO A 1024 41.41 5.20 -1.86
CA PRO A 1024 41.68 3.81 -2.19
C PRO A 1024 40.87 2.85 -1.29
N PRO A 1025 40.17 1.85 -1.87
CA PRO A 1025 39.36 0.93 -1.11
C PRO A 1025 40.23 0.03 -0.22
N GLY A 1026 39.87 -0.03 1.07
CA GLY A 1026 40.46 -0.92 2.06
C GLY A 1026 39.64 -2.20 2.29
N PRO A 1027 39.97 -2.99 3.32
CA PRO A 1027 39.17 -4.16 3.70
C PRO A 1027 37.77 -3.72 4.17
N LEU A 1028 36.76 -4.57 3.92
CA LEU A 1028 35.38 -4.29 4.33
C LEU A 1028 35.25 -4.20 5.85
N VAL A 1029 34.78 -3.05 6.35
CA VAL A 1029 34.55 -2.78 7.78
C VAL A 1029 33.04 -2.62 8.04
N GLN A 1030 32.54 -3.18 9.15
CA GLN A 1030 31.14 -3.01 9.57
C GLN A 1030 30.87 -1.63 10.19
N ILE A 1031 29.78 -0.99 9.79
CA ILE A 1031 29.30 0.32 10.28
C ILE A 1031 27.96 0.11 11.00
N PRO A 1032 27.69 0.82 12.11
CA PRO A 1032 26.35 0.87 12.69
C PRO A 1032 25.32 1.45 11.70
N GLY A 1033 24.26 0.69 11.44
CA GLY A 1033 23.15 1.10 10.60
C GLY A 1033 21.80 0.60 11.12
N LYS A 1034 20.74 1.28 10.72
CA LYS A 1034 19.36 0.85 10.92
C LYS A 1034 18.69 0.66 9.57
N THR A 1035 17.87 -0.37 9.45
CA THR A 1035 16.95 -0.59 8.34
C THR A 1035 15.56 -0.24 8.80
N THR A 1036 14.88 0.62 8.05
CA THR A 1036 13.47 0.91 8.23
C THR A 1036 12.67 0.20 7.17
N TYR A 1037 11.71 -0.62 7.56
CA TYR A 1037 10.74 -1.22 6.67
C TYR A 1037 9.42 -0.49 6.84
N THR A 1038 8.93 0.12 5.77
CA THR A 1038 7.60 0.73 5.71
C THR A 1038 6.63 -0.28 5.13
N LEU A 1039 5.71 -0.79 5.96
CA LEU A 1039 4.67 -1.72 5.53
C LEU A 1039 3.31 -1.05 5.64
N TRP A 1040 2.53 -1.14 4.57
CA TRP A 1040 1.14 -0.70 4.53
C TRP A 1040 0.22 -1.90 4.75
N GLY A 1041 -0.70 -1.81 5.73
CA GLY A 1041 -1.63 -2.90 6.02
C GLY A 1041 -2.79 -2.52 6.93
N LEU A 1042 -3.76 -3.44 7.03
CA LEU A 1042 -4.90 -3.35 7.95
C LEU A 1042 -4.46 -3.81 9.35
N MET A 1043 -4.38 -2.87 10.28
CA MET A 1043 -3.92 -3.10 11.65
C MET A 1043 -5.03 -2.85 12.67
N PRO A 1044 -5.04 -3.56 13.81
CA PRO A 1044 -6.10 -3.39 14.78
C PRO A 1044 -5.96 -2.05 15.50
N SER A 1045 -7.05 -1.29 15.53
CA SER A 1045 -7.08 0.00 16.21
C SER A 1045 -7.00 -0.20 17.72
N THR A 1046 -6.01 0.43 18.36
CA THR A 1046 -5.84 0.41 19.82
C THR A 1046 -7.10 0.92 20.53
N THR A 1047 -7.73 1.96 19.98
CA THR A 1047 -8.96 2.55 20.51
C THR A 1047 -10.15 1.59 20.43
N SER A 1048 -10.35 0.93 19.28
CA SER A 1048 -11.44 -0.05 19.10
C SER A 1048 -11.25 -1.27 20.00
N ILE A 1049 -10.02 -1.79 20.14
CA ILE A 1049 -9.71 -2.90 21.04
C ILE A 1049 -10.09 -2.57 22.48
N LEU A 1050 -9.69 -1.39 22.98
CA LEU A 1050 -10.01 -1.00 24.36
C LEU A 1050 -11.52 -0.95 24.61
N ILE A 1051 -12.29 -0.39 23.68
CA ILE A 1051 -13.76 -0.33 23.79
C ILE A 1051 -14.37 -1.73 23.78
N ILE A 1052 -13.91 -2.62 22.88
CA ILE A 1052 -14.38 -4.00 22.78
C ILE A 1052 -14.09 -4.77 24.07
N ILE A 1053 -12.87 -4.67 24.63
CA ILE A 1053 -12.50 -5.33 25.88
C ILE A 1053 -13.39 -4.84 27.03
N VAL A 1054 -13.62 -3.53 27.14
CA VAL A 1054 -14.49 -2.96 28.17
C VAL A 1054 -15.92 -3.51 28.05
N ILE A 1055 -16.52 -3.49 26.86
CA ILE A 1055 -17.90 -3.97 26.69
C ILE A 1055 -17.98 -5.49 26.93
N LEU A 1056 -17.07 -6.29 26.37
CA LEU A 1056 -17.03 -7.74 26.60
C LEU A 1056 -16.82 -8.09 28.07
N SER A 1057 -16.01 -7.32 28.80
CA SER A 1057 -15.84 -7.52 30.24
C SER A 1057 -17.12 -7.26 31.03
N LEU A 1058 -17.88 -6.22 30.64
CA LEU A 1058 -19.20 -5.92 31.22
C LEU A 1058 -20.22 -7.01 30.88
N ASP A 1059 -20.18 -7.57 29.67
CA ASP A 1059 -21.03 -8.67 29.24
C ASP A 1059 -20.77 -9.95 30.03
N VAL A 1060 -19.48 -10.32 30.21
CA VAL A 1060 -19.08 -11.47 31.05
C VAL A 1060 -19.49 -11.24 32.50
N LEU A 1061 -19.27 -10.05 33.04
CA LEU A 1061 -19.69 -9.71 34.40
C LEU A 1061 -21.22 -9.82 34.56
N ALA A 1062 -21.99 -9.38 33.56
CA ALA A 1062 -23.44 -9.51 33.57
C ALA A 1062 -23.92 -10.97 33.51
N LEU A 1063 -23.29 -11.79 32.65
CA LEU A 1063 -23.58 -13.21 32.56
C LEU A 1063 -23.27 -13.95 33.88
N VAL A 1064 -22.10 -13.69 34.47
CA VAL A 1064 -21.68 -14.28 35.75
C VAL A 1064 -22.57 -13.81 36.89
N THR A 1065 -22.90 -12.52 36.97
CA THR A 1065 -23.78 -11.99 38.03
C THR A 1065 -25.20 -12.58 37.94
N VAL A 1066 -25.78 -12.65 36.74
CA VAL A 1066 -27.10 -13.29 36.55
C VAL A 1066 -27.01 -14.79 36.89
N PHE A 1067 -25.94 -15.49 36.49
CA PHE A 1067 -25.76 -16.88 36.87
C PHE A 1067 -25.68 -17.04 38.39
N LEU A 1068 -24.82 -16.28 39.09
CA LEU A 1068 -24.65 -16.36 40.55
C LEU A 1068 -25.93 -15.99 41.32
N CYS A 1069 -26.70 -14.99 40.85
CA CYS A 1069 -27.92 -14.56 41.52
C CYS A 1069 -29.08 -15.57 41.41
N TYR A 1070 -29.18 -16.30 40.29
CA TYR A 1070 -30.33 -17.16 40.00
C TYR A 1070 -30.02 -18.67 40.02
N PHE A 1071 -28.75 -19.08 39.96
CA PHE A 1071 -28.34 -20.48 40.06
C PHE A 1071 -28.68 -21.04 41.46
N GLY A 1072 -29.40 -22.17 41.50
CA GLY A 1072 -29.83 -22.83 42.74
C GLY A 1072 -30.92 -22.11 43.55
N ARG A 1073 -31.16 -20.81 43.33
CA ARG A 1073 -32.15 -19.98 44.07
C ARG A 1073 -33.52 -19.86 43.39
N TYR A 1074 -33.66 -20.33 42.15
CA TYR A 1074 -34.94 -20.33 41.45
C TYR A 1074 -35.81 -21.52 41.91
N ASP A 1075 -36.79 -21.24 42.77
CA ASP A 1075 -37.72 -22.23 43.34
C ASP A 1075 -39.12 -22.23 42.69
N ALA A 1076 -39.28 -21.54 41.56
CA ALA A 1076 -40.53 -21.50 40.80
C ALA A 1076 -40.85 -22.83 40.10
N PRO A 1077 -42.15 -23.19 39.96
CA PRO A 1077 -42.57 -24.48 39.38
C PRO A 1077 -42.12 -24.63 37.92
N ARG A 1078 -42.14 -23.53 37.15
CA ARG A 1078 -41.70 -23.44 35.75
C ARG A 1078 -41.68 -21.97 35.29
N ILE A 1079 -40.90 -21.66 34.26
CA ILE A 1079 -40.90 -20.31 33.67
C ILE A 1079 -42.21 -20.10 32.88
N PRO A 1080 -42.95 -19.00 33.10
CA PRO A 1080 -44.20 -18.70 32.40
C PRO A 1080 -43.94 -18.28 30.94
N LYS A 1081 -43.64 -19.26 30.08
CA LYS A 1081 -43.31 -19.06 28.66
C LYS A 1081 -44.54 -19.11 27.75
N ALA A 1082 -45.47 -20.03 27.98
CA ALA A 1082 -46.68 -20.25 27.17
C ALA A 1082 -47.95 -20.24 28.03
N VAL A 1083 -49.12 -20.15 27.40
CA VAL A 1083 -50.43 -20.17 28.09
C VAL A 1083 -50.57 -21.42 28.97
N GLY A 1084 -50.26 -22.60 28.43
CA GLY A 1084 -50.26 -23.86 29.18
C GLY A 1084 -49.25 -23.91 30.32
N SER A 1085 -48.19 -23.09 30.26
CA SER A 1085 -47.20 -22.92 31.34
C SER A 1085 -47.63 -21.90 32.41
N LEU A 1086 -48.63 -21.07 32.14
CA LEU A 1086 -49.20 -20.12 33.09
C LEU A 1086 -50.29 -20.75 33.97
N ILE A 1087 -51.00 -21.77 33.47
CA ILE A 1087 -52.19 -22.33 34.15
C ILE A 1087 -51.92 -22.77 35.61
N PRO A 1088 -50.91 -23.63 35.89
CA PRO A 1088 -50.43 -23.84 37.25
C PRO A 1088 -50.08 -22.61 38.09
N TRP A 1089 -49.50 -21.53 37.54
CA TRP A 1089 -49.23 -20.33 38.36
C TRP A 1089 -50.50 -19.67 38.92
N VAL A 1090 -51.64 -19.94 38.28
CA VAL A 1090 -52.95 -19.35 38.55
C VAL A 1090 -53.89 -20.35 39.28
N GLY A 1091 -53.45 -21.59 39.50
CA GLY A 1091 -54.29 -22.72 39.88
C GLY A 1091 -55.12 -22.54 41.16
N GLY A 1092 -56.40 -22.98 41.08
CA GLY A 1092 -57.37 -23.00 42.19
C GLY A 1092 -58.58 -22.09 41.97
N ARG A 1093 -59.76 -22.50 42.47
CA ARG A 1093 -61.02 -21.70 42.38
C ARG A 1093 -60.89 -20.34 43.06
N GLU A 1094 -60.10 -20.26 44.14
CA GLU A 1094 -59.84 -19.04 44.91
C GLU A 1094 -58.79 -18.13 44.25
N GLY A 1095 -57.77 -18.71 43.62
CA GLY A 1095 -56.75 -17.96 42.86
C GLY A 1095 -57.36 -17.25 41.65
N LEU A 1096 -58.24 -17.94 40.91
CA LEU A 1096 -58.95 -17.37 39.77
C LEU A 1096 -59.99 -16.32 40.19
N ARG A 1097 -60.65 -16.50 41.35
CA ARG A 1097 -61.62 -15.53 41.90
C ARG A 1097 -60.93 -14.22 42.29
N ARG A 1098 -59.79 -14.31 43.00
CA ARG A 1098 -58.93 -13.14 43.32
C ARG A 1098 -58.37 -12.44 42.08
N LEU A 1099 -58.18 -13.18 40.99
CA LEU A 1099 -57.73 -12.64 39.70
C LEU A 1099 -58.86 -12.00 38.90
N LYS A 1100 -60.09 -12.48 39.02
CA LYS A 1100 -61.26 -11.80 38.46
C LYS A 1100 -61.51 -10.46 39.17
N ASP A 1101 -61.31 -10.42 40.48
CA ASP A 1101 -61.42 -9.20 41.31
C ASP A 1101 -60.28 -8.18 41.05
N MET A 1102 -59.19 -8.58 40.38
CA MET A 1102 -58.10 -7.67 39.99
C MET A 1102 -58.47 -6.74 38.84
N ASP A 1103 -59.45 -7.13 38.02
CA ASP A 1103 -59.85 -6.43 36.80
C ASP A 1103 -61.06 -5.49 37.03
N GLU A 1104 -61.90 -5.79 38.03
CA GLU A 1104 -63.15 -5.06 38.29
C GLU A 1104 -62.99 -3.79 39.17
N GLN A 1105 -61.82 -3.52 39.78
CA GLN A 1105 -61.64 -2.33 40.65
C GLN A 1105 -60.25 -1.66 40.53
N ASP A 1106 -60.25 -0.39 40.11
CA ASP A 1106 -59.11 0.51 39.90
C ASP A 1106 -58.49 1.03 41.22
N ASN A 1107 -58.41 0.17 42.26
CA ASN A 1107 -57.96 0.56 43.59
C ASN A 1107 -56.43 0.39 43.72
N THR A 1108 -55.70 1.49 43.58
CA THR A 1108 -54.22 1.57 43.52
C THR A 1108 -53.47 1.10 44.77
N LYS A 1109 -54.17 0.68 45.83
CA LYS A 1109 -53.58 0.29 47.13
C LYS A 1109 -53.58 -1.21 47.44
N ARG A 1110 -54.21 -2.07 46.62
CA ARG A 1110 -54.24 -3.52 46.88
C ARG A 1110 -52.89 -4.19 46.54
N GLN A 1111 -52.46 -5.08 47.43
CA GLN A 1111 -51.25 -5.90 47.29
C GLN A 1111 -51.62 -7.37 47.08
N TYR A 1112 -50.84 -8.08 46.27
CA TYR A 1112 -51.11 -9.47 45.86
C TYR A 1112 -49.88 -10.35 46.11
N HIS A 1113 -50.11 -11.62 46.47
CA HIS A 1113 -49.09 -12.64 46.75
C HIS A 1113 -49.59 -14.03 46.31
N PHE A 1114 -48.72 -14.85 45.70
CA PHE A 1114 -49.03 -16.23 45.29
C PHE A 1114 -48.39 -17.28 46.22
N TRP A 1115 -49.04 -18.44 46.38
CA TRP A 1115 -48.70 -19.47 47.38
C TRP A 1115 -47.22 -19.93 47.37
N PRO A 1116 -46.59 -20.09 48.54
CA PRO A 1116 -45.34 -20.82 48.67
C PRO A 1116 -45.55 -22.34 48.51
N ARG A 1117 -44.48 -23.06 48.17
CA ARG A 1117 -44.47 -24.50 47.85
C ARG A 1117 -44.94 -25.41 48.99
N THR A 1118 -45.00 -24.90 50.23
CA THR A 1118 -45.21 -25.69 51.45
C THR A 1118 -46.67 -25.92 51.81
N ASP A 1119 -47.61 -25.11 51.32
CA ASP A 1119 -48.99 -25.12 51.85
C ASP A 1119 -49.94 -26.04 51.06
N ALA A 1120 -49.50 -26.60 49.93
CA ALA A 1120 -50.32 -27.45 49.07
C ALA A 1120 -50.33 -28.94 49.49
N ASP A 1121 -49.39 -29.37 50.33
CA ASP A 1121 -49.26 -30.77 50.74
C ASP A 1121 -50.02 -31.10 52.06
N ASP A 1122 -50.54 -30.11 52.81
CA ASP A 1122 -50.92 -30.32 54.21
C ASP A 1122 -52.39 -30.09 54.61
N GLN A 1123 -53.34 -29.89 53.69
CA GLN A 1123 -54.76 -29.80 54.07
C GLN A 1123 -55.74 -30.48 53.10
N THR A 1124 -55.84 -31.80 53.18
CA THR A 1124 -57.12 -32.52 53.02
C THR A 1124 -57.06 -33.88 53.75
N THR A 1125 -57.15 -33.88 55.07
CA THR A 1125 -57.67 -35.03 55.83
C THR A 1125 -59.18 -34.84 56.00
N CYS A 1126 -59.97 -35.49 55.15
CA CYS A 1126 -61.39 -35.71 55.42
C CYS A 1126 -61.51 -36.74 56.55
N ASN A 1127 -61.71 -36.28 57.79
CA ASN A 1127 -62.33 -37.13 58.81
C ASN A 1127 -63.85 -37.02 58.66
N LEU A 1128 -64.48 -38.13 58.30
CA LEU A 1128 -65.92 -38.36 58.40
C LEU A 1128 -66.39 -38.23 59.85
N PRO A 1129 -67.64 -37.81 60.10
CA PRO A 1129 -68.30 -38.04 61.38
C PRO A 1129 -68.95 -39.43 61.38
N ILE A 1130 -68.86 -40.14 62.50
CA ILE A 1130 -69.83 -41.18 62.91
C ILE A 1130 -69.96 -41.05 64.44
N PRO A 1131 -71.17 -41.32 64.99
CA PRO A 1131 -71.92 -40.37 65.82
C PRO A 1131 -71.27 -39.95 67.16
#